data_AF-A0A6B0R9L7-F1
#
_entry.id   AF-A0A6B0R9L7-F1
#
_cell.length_a   1.000
_cell.length_b   1.000
_cell.length_c   1.000
_cell.angle_alpha   90.00
_cell.angle_beta   90.00
_cell.angle_gamma   90.00
#
_symmetry.space_group_name_H-M   'P 1'
#
loop_
_entity.id
_entity.type
_entity.pdbx_description
1 polymer ?
#
loop_
_entity_poly.entity_id
_entity_poly.type
_entity_poly.pdbx_seq_one_letter_code
_entity_poly.pdbx_strand_id
1 'polypeptide(L)'
;MVGAKMAGAAAASIRERQTVALKRMLNFNVPHVKNSTGEPVWKVLIYDRFGQDIISPLLSVKELRDMGITLHLLLHSDRDPIPDVPAVYFIMPTEENIDRICQDLRNQLYESYYLNFISAISRSKLEDIANAALAASAVTQVAKVFDQYLNFITLEDDMFVLCNQNKELVSYRAINRPDITDTEMETVMDTIVDSLFCFFVTLGAVPIIRCSRGTAAEMVAVKLDKKLRENLRDARNSLFTGDTLGAGQFSFQRPLLVLIDRNIDLATPLHHTWTYQALVHDVLDFHLNRVNLEESSGMENSPAGARPKRKNKKSYDLTPVDKFWQKHKGSPFPEVAESVQQELESYRAQEDEVKRLKSIMGLEGEDEGAISMLSDNTAKLTSAVSSLPELLEKKRLIDLHTNVATAVLEHIKARKLDVYFEYEEKIMSKTTLDKSLLDIISDPDAGTPEDKMRLFLIYYISAQQAPSEADLEQYKKALTDAGCNLNPLQYIKQWKAFAKMASAPTSYGNTTTKPMGLLSRVMNTGSQFVMEGVKNLVLKQQNLPVTRILDNLMEMKSNPETDDYRYFDPKMLRGNDSSVPRNKNPFQEAIVFVVGGGNYIEYQNLVDYIKNLAPGLGDHQLQHDSDPQWQRYDCCTSRSSFPVTGIISPEFDNWRISVCLLLPPEPVGSEGAVPIPITCSTRGLDIRKEKADVLCPGGCPLEEFSVFGHIVYASVSSICGAAVHRGVIGHSGGPVRIYSLPGRENYSSVVANGIQSQTLSRWSASFTVTKGKSGTQEATGQAVSTTHPATGKRLKKTPEKKTGNKDCKADIAFLIDGSFNIGQRRFNLQKNFVGKVALMLGIGTEGPHVGLVQASEHPKIEFYLKNFTSAKDVLFAIKEVAFRGGNSNTGKALKHTAQKFFTADTGARKGIPKVVVVFIDGWPSDDIEEAGIVAREFGVNVFIVSVAKPIPEELGMVQDVAFVDKAVCRNNGFFSYHMPNWFGTTKYVKPLVQKLCTHEQMMCSKTCYNSVNIAFLIDGSSSVGESNFRLMLEFVSNIAKTFEISDIGAKIAAVQFTYDQRTEFSFTDYSTKENVLAVIRNISYMSGGTATGDAISFTVRNVFGPVRDSPNKNFLVIVTDGQSYDDVRGPAAAAHDAGITIFSVGVAWAPLDDLKDMASKPKESHAFFTREFTGLEPIVSDVIRGICRDFLESQQ
;
A
#
# COMPACT_ATOMS: atom_id res chain seq x y z
N MET A 1 11.50 3.91 13.49
CA MET A 1 12.65 4.76 13.08
C MET A 1 12.68 6.00 13.94
N VAL A 2 13.87 6.55 14.20
CA VAL A 2 14.06 7.81 14.97
C VAL A 2 14.77 8.81 14.06
N GLY A 3 14.41 10.08 14.21
CA GLY A 3 15.24 11.21 13.79
C GLY A 3 15.38 12.26 14.89
N ALA A 4 16.43 13.07 14.79
CA ALA A 4 16.78 14.12 15.73
C ALA A 4 17.04 15.43 14.98
N LYS A 5 16.44 16.55 15.44
CA LYS A 5 16.77 17.90 14.99
C LYS A 5 17.92 18.46 15.85
N MET A 6 18.80 19.24 15.22
CA MET A 6 19.93 19.93 15.83
C MET A 6 19.79 21.42 15.47
N ALA A 7 19.64 22.30 16.45
CA ALA A 7 19.51 23.75 16.23
C ALA A 7 20.08 24.56 17.41
N GLY A 8 20.43 25.83 17.15
CA GLY A 8 20.80 26.79 18.19
C GLY A 8 19.58 27.29 18.98
N ALA A 9 19.82 27.78 20.21
CA ALA A 9 18.82 28.08 21.25
C ALA A 9 17.84 29.25 20.98
N ALA A 10 17.54 29.58 19.71
CA ALA A 10 16.66 30.67 19.30
C ALA A 10 15.54 30.24 18.32
N ALA A 11 15.42 28.95 18.01
CA ALA A 11 14.45 28.42 17.05
C ALA A 11 13.45 27.43 17.70
N ALA A 12 12.15 27.73 17.56
CA ALA A 12 11.04 26.88 18.03
C ALA A 12 11.23 25.39 17.68
N SER A 13 11.03 24.51 18.67
CA SER A 13 11.28 23.07 18.57
C SER A 13 10.30 22.40 17.57
N ILE A 14 10.63 21.20 17.08
CA ILE A 14 9.69 20.51 16.18
C ILE A 14 8.44 20.05 16.95
N ARG A 15 8.60 19.68 18.23
CA ARG A 15 7.50 19.38 19.15
C ARG A 15 6.59 20.58 19.37
N GLU A 16 7.15 21.78 19.56
CA GLU A 16 6.37 23.02 19.68
C GLU A 16 5.57 23.28 18.40
N ARG A 17 6.21 23.21 17.22
CA ARG A 17 5.55 23.41 15.92
C ARG A 17 4.41 22.41 15.68
N GLN A 18 4.62 21.13 16.00
CA GLN A 18 3.59 20.10 15.91
C GLN A 18 2.44 20.35 16.91
N THR A 19 2.75 20.77 18.13
CA THR A 19 1.76 21.10 19.16
C THR A 19 0.93 22.32 18.76
N VAL A 20 1.55 23.37 18.18
CA VAL A 20 0.83 24.55 17.65
C VAL A 20 -0.09 24.18 16.49
N ALA A 21 0.35 23.30 15.59
CA ALA A 21 -0.50 22.80 14.50
C ALA A 21 -1.73 22.02 15.04
N LEU A 22 -1.55 21.11 16.00
CA LEU A 22 -2.65 20.41 16.67
C LEU A 22 -3.58 21.38 17.42
N LYS A 23 -3.05 22.35 18.16
CA LYS A 23 -3.88 23.33 18.88
C LYS A 23 -4.65 24.25 17.92
N ARG A 24 -4.08 24.58 16.74
CA ARG A 24 -4.81 25.26 15.64
C ARG A 24 -5.92 24.37 15.07
N MET A 25 -5.65 23.09 14.84
CA MET A 25 -6.63 22.13 14.30
C MET A 25 -7.84 21.97 15.23
N LEU A 26 -7.60 21.70 16.53
CA LEU A 26 -8.65 21.57 17.56
C LEU A 26 -9.43 22.89 17.80
N ASN A 27 -8.88 24.02 17.35
CA ASN A 27 -9.53 25.33 17.28
C ASN A 27 -10.16 25.59 15.89
N PHE A 28 -10.77 24.57 15.29
CA PHE A 28 -11.44 24.65 13.98
C PHE A 28 -10.55 25.22 12.85
N ASN A 29 -9.26 24.88 12.87
CA ASN A 29 -8.19 25.39 11.99
C ASN A 29 -7.86 26.90 12.11
N VAL A 30 -8.47 27.61 13.07
CA VAL A 30 -8.23 29.03 13.34
C VAL A 30 -7.03 29.20 14.29
N PRO A 31 -6.12 30.17 14.06
CA PRO A 31 -5.04 30.45 15.01
C PRO A 31 -5.56 30.69 16.44
N HIS A 32 -4.96 30.01 17.42
CA HIS A 32 -5.38 30.10 18.81
C HIS A 32 -4.77 31.35 19.47
N VAL A 33 -5.62 32.35 19.76
CA VAL A 33 -5.21 33.62 20.37
C VAL A 33 -5.31 33.50 21.89
N LYS A 34 -4.18 33.60 22.60
CA LYS A 34 -4.08 33.40 24.07
C LYS A 34 -4.98 34.30 24.94
N ASN A 35 -5.60 35.34 24.37
CA ASN A 35 -6.37 36.35 25.10
C ASN A 35 -7.89 36.35 24.76
N SER A 36 -8.42 35.31 24.11
CA SER A 36 -9.86 35.21 23.84
C SER A 36 -10.64 34.75 25.08
N THR A 37 -11.18 35.70 25.85
CA THR A 37 -12.05 35.44 27.03
C THR A 37 -13.48 35.04 26.63
N GLY A 38 -13.61 34.17 25.62
CA GLY A 38 -14.88 33.58 25.20
C GLY A 38 -15.07 32.19 25.81
N GLU A 39 -16.31 31.77 26.02
CA GLU A 39 -16.61 30.43 26.48
C GLU A 39 -16.14 29.39 25.42
N PRO A 40 -15.47 28.30 25.83
CA PRO A 40 -14.97 27.31 24.88
C PRO A 40 -16.14 26.54 24.26
N VAL A 41 -16.32 26.67 22.95
CA VAL A 41 -17.32 25.89 22.20
C VAL A 41 -17.06 24.40 22.41
N TRP A 42 -18.02 23.72 23.05
CA TRP A 42 -17.96 22.28 23.28
C TRP A 42 -17.94 21.52 21.96
N LYS A 43 -17.05 20.53 21.84
CA LYS A 43 -16.89 19.74 20.62
C LYS A 43 -16.43 18.32 20.93
N VAL A 44 -16.71 17.39 20.00
CA VAL A 44 -16.20 16.00 20.06
C VAL A 44 -14.92 15.89 19.23
N LEU A 45 -13.94 15.14 19.73
CA LEU A 45 -12.73 14.76 18.98
C LEU A 45 -12.85 13.31 18.50
N ILE A 46 -12.87 13.10 17.19
CA ILE A 46 -12.84 11.77 16.56
C ILE A 46 -11.44 11.54 15.99
N TYR A 47 -10.76 10.46 16.38
CA TYR A 47 -9.47 10.09 15.79
C TYR A 47 -9.40 8.59 15.48
N ASP A 48 -8.49 8.21 14.60
CA ASP A 48 -8.08 6.82 14.45
C ASP A 48 -6.88 6.51 15.36
N ARG A 49 -6.32 5.30 15.28
CA ARG A 49 -5.14 4.92 16.07
C ARG A 49 -3.88 5.73 15.70
N PHE A 50 -3.79 6.24 14.47
CA PHE A 50 -2.66 7.08 14.06
C PHE A 50 -2.78 8.47 14.70
N GLY A 51 -3.97 9.08 14.66
CA GLY A 51 -4.25 10.36 15.32
C GLY A 51 -4.11 10.28 16.85
N GLN A 52 -4.50 9.15 17.45
CA GLN A 52 -4.29 8.87 18.87
C GLN A 52 -2.80 8.86 19.23
N ASP A 53 -1.98 8.07 18.53
CA ASP A 53 -0.52 7.96 18.75
C ASP A 53 0.23 9.29 18.56
N ILE A 54 -0.31 10.21 17.75
CA ILE A 54 0.24 11.55 17.52
C ILE A 54 -0.18 12.54 18.63
N ILE A 55 -1.44 12.51 19.07
CA ILE A 55 -1.96 13.45 20.07
C ILE A 55 -1.46 13.11 21.48
N SER A 56 -1.42 11.83 21.88
CA SER A 56 -1.20 11.44 23.27
C SER A 56 0.16 11.86 23.88
N PRO A 57 1.28 11.95 23.14
CA PRO A 57 2.54 12.45 23.69
C PRO A 57 2.62 13.99 23.76
N LEU A 58 1.64 14.71 23.17
CA LEU A 58 1.69 16.16 22.95
C LEU A 58 0.64 16.95 23.74
N LEU A 59 -0.55 16.40 23.96
CA LEU A 59 -1.65 17.07 24.63
C LEU A 59 -2.22 16.21 25.76
N SER A 60 -2.24 16.76 26.97
CA SER A 60 -2.88 16.13 28.12
C SER A 60 -4.41 16.14 28.00
N VAL A 61 -5.09 15.19 28.65
CA VAL A 61 -6.58 15.18 28.72
C VAL A 61 -7.12 16.47 29.37
N LYS A 62 -6.34 17.07 30.29
CA LYS A 62 -6.63 18.40 30.84
C LYS A 62 -6.66 19.46 29.72
N GLU A 63 -5.58 19.59 28.95
CA GLU A 63 -5.53 20.58 27.85
C GLU A 63 -6.61 20.37 26.80
N LEU A 64 -6.93 19.12 26.45
CA LEU A 64 -8.02 18.82 25.51
C LEU A 64 -9.35 19.38 26.05
N ARG A 65 -9.67 19.11 27.32
CA ARG A 65 -10.89 19.64 27.95
C ARG A 65 -10.86 21.17 28.08
N ASP A 66 -9.73 21.73 28.48
CA ASP A 66 -9.54 23.18 28.60
C ASP A 66 -9.62 23.90 27.23
N MET A 67 -9.50 23.16 26.11
CA MET A 67 -9.77 23.59 24.72
C MET A 67 -11.20 23.31 24.22
N GLY A 68 -12.10 22.83 25.08
CA GLY A 68 -13.50 22.53 24.78
C GLY A 68 -13.77 21.12 24.24
N ILE A 69 -12.80 20.19 24.25
CA ILE A 69 -13.05 18.79 23.91
C ILE A 69 -13.77 18.11 25.08
N THR A 70 -15.07 17.81 24.94
CA THR A 70 -15.86 17.11 25.98
C THR A 70 -15.63 15.60 25.94
N LEU A 71 -15.59 15.04 24.73
CA LEU A 71 -15.42 13.62 24.46
C LEU A 71 -14.35 13.41 23.40
N HIS A 72 -13.55 12.35 23.54
CA HIS A 72 -12.63 11.88 22.52
C HIS A 72 -12.89 10.39 22.25
N LEU A 73 -13.11 10.03 20.98
CA LEU A 73 -13.61 8.72 20.57
C LEU A 73 -12.82 8.19 19.37
N LEU A 74 -12.70 6.86 19.28
CA LEU A 74 -12.07 6.20 18.13
C LEU A 74 -13.04 6.12 16.96
N LEU A 75 -12.58 6.45 15.73
CA LEU A 75 -13.38 6.41 14.49
C LEU A 75 -14.06 5.04 14.26
N HIS A 76 -13.44 3.96 14.75
CA HIS A 76 -13.93 2.58 14.62
C HIS A 76 -14.58 2.02 15.89
N SER A 77 -14.93 2.86 16.87
CA SER A 77 -15.88 2.46 17.92
C SER A 77 -17.33 2.59 17.42
N ASP A 78 -18.23 1.91 18.10
CA ASP A 78 -19.63 2.32 18.15
C ASP A 78 -19.73 3.71 18.81
N ARG A 79 -20.67 4.54 18.36
CA ARG A 79 -20.89 5.91 18.84
C ARG A 79 -22.38 6.25 18.73
N ASP A 80 -22.93 6.79 19.81
CA ASP A 80 -24.27 7.37 19.81
C ASP A 80 -24.27 8.73 19.08
N PRO A 81 -25.37 9.13 18.42
CA PRO A 81 -25.50 10.44 17.78
C PRO A 81 -25.57 11.57 18.82
N ILE A 82 -24.85 12.65 18.56
CA ILE A 82 -24.83 13.89 19.34
C ILE A 82 -25.03 15.07 18.37
N PRO A 83 -26.24 15.24 17.80
CA PRO A 83 -26.48 16.12 16.65
C PRO A 83 -26.36 17.62 16.96
N ASP A 84 -26.37 18.00 18.23
CA ASP A 84 -26.25 19.40 18.69
C ASP A 84 -24.79 19.81 19.01
N VAL A 85 -23.79 19.01 18.63
CA VAL A 85 -22.37 19.26 18.95
C VAL A 85 -21.48 19.08 17.71
N PRO A 86 -20.53 20.00 17.44
CA PRO A 86 -19.58 19.88 16.33
C PRO A 86 -18.50 18.82 16.60
N ALA A 87 -18.05 18.13 15.56
CA ALA A 87 -17.03 17.09 15.62
C ALA A 87 -15.77 17.44 14.81
N VAL A 88 -14.61 17.36 15.47
CA VAL A 88 -13.28 17.51 14.88
C VAL A 88 -12.70 16.13 14.63
N TYR A 89 -12.53 15.76 13.37
CA TYR A 89 -11.91 14.50 12.95
C TYR A 89 -10.41 14.72 12.72
N PHE A 90 -9.56 13.84 13.25
CA PHE A 90 -8.10 13.82 13.00
C PHE A 90 -7.64 12.38 12.70
N ILE A 91 -7.46 12.08 11.42
CA ILE A 91 -7.49 10.71 10.89
C ILE A 91 -6.56 10.51 9.69
N MET A 92 -6.10 9.27 9.46
CA MET A 92 -5.37 8.91 8.25
C MET A 92 -6.34 8.78 7.05
N PRO A 93 -5.99 9.21 5.82
CA PRO A 93 -6.83 9.00 4.64
C PRO A 93 -6.77 7.55 4.08
N THR A 94 -7.00 6.54 4.92
CA THR A 94 -7.18 5.12 4.51
C THR A 94 -8.59 4.90 3.98
N GLU A 95 -8.78 3.90 3.10
CA GLU A 95 -10.09 3.59 2.51
C GLU A 95 -11.13 3.26 3.60
N GLU A 96 -10.76 2.38 4.54
CA GLU A 96 -11.54 2.02 5.74
C GLU A 96 -11.97 3.25 6.58
N ASN A 97 -11.09 4.24 6.75
CA ASN A 97 -11.45 5.47 7.45
C ASN A 97 -12.43 6.31 6.63
N ILE A 98 -12.23 6.44 5.31
CA ILE A 98 -13.14 7.23 4.45
C ILE A 98 -14.53 6.61 4.44
N ASP A 99 -14.65 5.30 4.27
CA ASP A 99 -15.94 4.59 4.35
C ASP A 99 -16.67 4.85 5.68
N ARG A 100 -15.92 4.88 6.79
CA ARG A 100 -16.47 5.12 8.13
C ARG A 100 -16.95 6.57 8.32
N ILE A 101 -16.28 7.57 7.73
CA ILE A 101 -16.79 8.97 7.66
C ILE A 101 -18.05 9.03 6.80
N CYS A 102 -18.04 8.38 5.63
CA CYS A 102 -19.19 8.33 4.73
C CYS A 102 -20.42 7.68 5.39
N GLN A 103 -20.22 6.77 6.35
CA GLN A 103 -21.27 6.25 7.22
C GLN A 103 -21.72 7.26 8.28
N ASP A 104 -20.81 7.96 8.97
CA ASP A 104 -21.16 9.00 9.95
C ASP A 104 -21.97 10.15 9.34
N LEU A 105 -21.64 10.56 8.10
CA LEU A 105 -22.39 11.56 7.33
C LEU A 105 -23.80 11.09 6.95
N ARG A 106 -23.97 9.81 6.58
CA ARG A 106 -25.30 9.22 6.31
C ARG A 106 -26.16 9.11 7.57
N ASN A 107 -25.53 8.85 8.71
CA ASN A 107 -26.20 8.73 10.00
C ASN A 107 -26.43 10.09 10.68
N GLN A 108 -25.83 11.18 10.17
CA GLN A 108 -25.88 12.54 10.71
C GLN A 108 -25.59 12.60 12.22
N LEU A 109 -24.49 11.98 12.66
CA LEU A 109 -24.15 11.86 14.09
C LEU A 109 -23.82 13.19 14.80
N TYR A 110 -23.46 14.25 14.07
CA TYR A 110 -22.95 15.51 14.64
C TYR A 110 -23.50 16.74 13.88
N GLU A 111 -23.51 17.89 14.56
CA GLU A 111 -23.97 19.17 14.00
C GLU A 111 -23.17 19.56 12.75
N SER A 112 -21.84 19.45 12.86
CA SER A 112 -20.90 19.80 11.80
C SER A 112 -19.60 19.01 11.90
N TYR A 113 -18.94 18.82 10.74
CA TYR A 113 -17.81 17.93 10.53
C TYR A 113 -16.60 18.75 10.08
N TYR A 114 -15.56 18.76 10.91
CA TYR A 114 -14.26 19.37 10.59
C TYR A 114 -13.28 18.24 10.28
N LEU A 115 -13.10 17.94 8.99
CA LEU A 115 -12.31 16.81 8.52
C LEU A 115 -10.83 17.19 8.39
N ASN A 116 -9.97 16.63 9.24
CA ASN A 116 -8.53 16.89 9.22
C ASN A 116 -7.76 15.60 8.95
N PHE A 117 -7.05 15.56 7.83
CA PHE A 117 -6.25 14.41 7.42
C PHE A 117 -4.80 14.54 7.88
N ILE A 118 -4.26 13.46 8.46
CA ILE A 118 -2.89 13.40 9.00
C ILE A 118 -1.83 13.61 7.90
N SER A 119 -2.12 13.12 6.69
CA SER A 119 -1.37 13.29 5.44
C SER A 119 -2.31 13.73 4.32
N ALA A 120 -1.76 14.14 3.17
CA ALA A 120 -2.56 14.67 2.05
C ALA A 120 -3.58 13.66 1.51
N ILE A 121 -4.85 14.05 1.39
CA ILE A 121 -5.90 13.21 0.80
C ILE A 121 -5.79 13.15 -0.74
N SER A 122 -5.95 11.96 -1.31
CA SER A 122 -6.02 11.78 -2.76
C SER A 122 -7.36 12.26 -3.31
N ARG A 123 -7.35 12.89 -4.49
CA ARG A 123 -8.55 13.47 -5.12
C ARG A 123 -9.76 12.53 -5.16
N SER A 124 -9.59 11.26 -5.54
CA SER A 124 -10.67 10.25 -5.56
C SER A 124 -11.37 10.17 -4.20
N LYS A 125 -10.60 10.04 -3.11
CA LYS A 125 -11.14 9.91 -1.75
C LYS A 125 -11.88 11.16 -1.28
N LEU A 126 -11.50 12.33 -1.78
CA LEU A 126 -12.23 13.58 -1.54
C LEU A 126 -13.56 13.62 -2.32
N GLU A 127 -13.55 13.13 -3.56
CA GLU A 127 -14.76 12.98 -4.39
C GLU A 127 -15.71 11.92 -3.79
N ASP A 128 -15.20 10.83 -3.21
CA ASP A 128 -15.98 9.82 -2.47
C ASP A 128 -16.73 10.43 -1.26
N ILE A 129 -16.05 11.26 -0.44
CA ILE A 129 -16.67 11.99 0.68
C ILE A 129 -17.73 12.97 0.16
N ALA A 130 -17.43 13.72 -0.91
CA ALA A 130 -18.36 14.69 -1.48
C ALA A 130 -19.65 14.00 -2.00
N ASN A 131 -19.51 12.85 -2.68
CA ASN A 131 -20.63 12.02 -3.11
C ASN A 131 -21.45 11.49 -1.93
N ALA A 132 -20.82 11.06 -0.85
CA ALA A 132 -21.52 10.62 0.36
C ALA A 132 -22.27 11.77 1.06
N ALA A 133 -21.65 12.95 1.17
CA ALA A 133 -22.28 14.15 1.74
C ALA A 133 -23.47 14.63 0.90
N LEU A 134 -23.37 14.58 -0.43
CA LEU A 134 -24.47 14.87 -1.36
C LEU A 134 -25.63 13.89 -1.19
N ALA A 135 -25.34 12.58 -1.19
CA ALA A 135 -26.37 11.54 -1.03
C ALA A 135 -27.07 11.57 0.35
N ALA A 136 -26.37 12.05 1.39
CA ALA A 136 -26.91 12.20 2.74
C ALA A 136 -27.60 13.55 3.01
N SER A 137 -27.62 14.47 2.04
CA SER A 137 -27.99 15.90 2.22
C SER A 137 -27.18 16.63 3.30
N ALA A 138 -26.00 16.11 3.66
CA ALA A 138 -25.14 16.59 4.75
C ALA A 138 -24.07 17.60 4.31
N VAL A 139 -24.11 18.09 3.06
CA VAL A 139 -23.08 18.98 2.48
C VAL A 139 -22.88 20.26 3.32
N THR A 140 -23.95 20.83 3.88
CA THR A 140 -23.88 22.02 4.76
C THR A 140 -23.31 21.74 6.14
N GLN A 141 -23.28 20.47 6.58
CA GLN A 141 -22.69 20.05 7.85
C GLN A 141 -21.15 19.90 7.71
N VAL A 142 -20.62 19.65 6.50
CA VAL A 142 -19.16 19.54 6.26
C VAL A 142 -18.51 20.93 6.24
N ALA A 143 -18.18 21.44 7.42
CA ALA A 143 -17.74 22.82 7.61
C ALA A 143 -16.34 23.11 7.04
N LYS A 144 -15.39 22.17 7.18
CA LYS A 144 -14.00 22.32 6.72
C LYS A 144 -13.37 20.97 6.36
N VAL A 145 -12.47 20.99 5.37
CA VAL A 145 -11.58 19.86 5.02
C VAL A 145 -10.14 20.39 4.91
N PHE A 146 -9.19 19.77 5.62
CA PHE A 146 -7.79 20.20 5.65
C PHE A 146 -6.80 19.02 5.71
N ASP A 147 -5.74 19.09 4.92
CA ASP A 147 -4.53 18.30 5.11
C ASP A 147 -3.65 18.96 6.19
N GLN A 148 -3.31 18.25 7.28
CA GLN A 148 -2.52 18.81 8.38
C GLN A 148 -1.01 18.59 8.22
N TYR A 149 -0.59 17.57 7.45
CA TYR A 149 0.82 17.19 7.28
C TYR A 149 1.54 16.85 8.61
N LEU A 150 0.86 16.18 9.54
CA LEU A 150 1.37 15.83 10.88
C LEU A 150 1.74 14.33 11.00
N ASN A 151 2.12 13.68 9.90
CA ASN A 151 2.34 12.23 9.81
C ASN A 151 3.65 11.71 10.46
N PHE A 152 3.92 12.13 11.70
CA PHE A 152 5.07 11.74 12.53
C PHE A 152 4.72 12.01 14.01
N ILE A 153 5.50 11.48 14.95
CA ILE A 153 5.24 11.64 16.39
C ILE A 153 6.48 12.28 17.05
N THR A 154 6.35 13.37 17.79
CA THR A 154 7.45 13.96 18.58
C THR A 154 7.37 13.53 20.04
N LEU A 155 8.44 12.90 20.54
CA LEU A 155 8.53 12.35 21.90
C LEU A 155 9.29 13.30 22.84
N GLU A 156 10.35 13.91 22.34
CA GLU A 156 11.07 15.02 22.97
C GLU A 156 11.04 16.24 22.03
N ASP A 157 11.53 17.40 22.47
CA ASP A 157 11.52 18.64 21.68
C ASP A 157 12.14 18.52 20.28
N ASP A 158 13.24 17.77 20.21
CA ASP A 158 14.00 17.53 18.99
C ASP A 158 13.97 16.08 18.49
N MET A 159 13.30 15.15 19.20
CA MET A 159 13.21 13.73 18.82
C MET A 159 11.87 13.38 18.19
N PHE A 160 11.90 12.83 16.98
CA PHE A 160 10.70 12.34 16.29
C PHE A 160 10.82 10.87 15.86
N VAL A 161 9.66 10.20 15.76
CA VAL A 161 9.53 8.83 15.26
C VAL A 161 8.45 8.75 14.18
N LEU A 162 8.56 7.74 13.31
CA LEU A 162 7.53 7.44 12.31
C LEU A 162 6.42 6.56 12.91
N CYS A 163 5.23 6.64 12.31
CA CYS A 163 3.94 6.10 12.76
C CYS A 163 4.04 4.74 13.50
N ASN A 164 3.69 4.73 14.79
CA ASN A 164 3.81 3.54 15.66
C ASN A 164 2.97 2.34 15.18
N GLN A 165 1.75 2.55 14.65
CA GLN A 165 0.94 1.49 14.05
C GLN A 165 1.66 0.73 12.91
N ASN A 166 2.55 1.39 12.16
CA ASN A 166 3.29 0.79 11.04
C ASN A 166 4.70 0.32 11.43
N LYS A 167 5.05 0.24 12.72
CA LYS A 167 6.43 0.02 13.19
C LYS A 167 7.12 -1.23 12.63
N GLU A 168 6.36 -2.29 12.34
CA GLU A 168 6.90 -3.50 11.71
C GLU A 168 7.20 -3.30 10.21
N LEU A 169 6.32 -2.64 9.47
CA LEU A 169 6.48 -2.37 8.02
C LEU A 169 7.73 -1.52 7.75
N VAL A 170 8.00 -0.53 8.61
CA VAL A 170 9.18 0.35 8.51
C VAL A 170 10.36 -0.12 9.37
N SER A 171 10.40 -1.40 9.75
CA SER A 171 11.50 -1.98 10.56
C SER A 171 12.72 -2.36 9.73
N TYR A 172 13.89 -2.41 10.37
CA TYR A 172 15.11 -2.99 9.78
C TYR A 172 14.87 -4.41 9.23
N ARG A 173 14.08 -5.22 9.95
CA ARG A 173 13.70 -6.58 9.52
C ARG A 173 12.89 -6.57 8.24
N ALA A 174 11.90 -5.68 8.09
CA ALA A 174 11.09 -5.59 6.88
C ALA A 174 11.95 -5.21 5.67
N ILE A 175 12.89 -4.27 5.83
CA ILE A 175 13.79 -3.79 4.76
C ILE A 175 14.83 -4.86 4.37
N ASN A 176 15.35 -5.66 5.31
CA ASN A 176 16.49 -6.56 5.08
C ASN A 176 16.10 -8.06 5.03
N ARG A 177 14.81 -8.43 4.98
CA ARG A 177 14.38 -9.83 4.82
C ARG A 177 14.65 -10.34 3.39
N PRO A 178 15.09 -11.59 3.19
CA PRO A 178 15.49 -12.09 1.86
C PRO A 178 14.31 -12.34 0.91
N ASP A 179 13.07 -12.26 1.41
CA ASP A 179 11.82 -12.43 0.67
C ASP A 179 11.15 -11.12 0.26
N ILE A 180 11.73 -9.95 0.58
CA ILE A 180 11.15 -8.65 0.19
C ILE A 180 11.15 -8.47 -1.33
N THR A 181 10.01 -8.08 -1.89
CA THR A 181 9.90 -7.68 -3.30
C THR A 181 10.21 -6.20 -3.49
N ASP A 182 10.72 -5.83 -4.68
CA ASP A 182 10.93 -4.43 -5.09
C ASP A 182 9.73 -3.53 -4.74
N THR A 183 8.50 -4.03 -4.94
CA THR A 183 7.28 -3.26 -4.64
C THR A 183 6.96 -3.10 -3.17
N GLU A 184 7.30 -4.07 -2.32
CA GLU A 184 7.19 -3.89 -0.86
C GLU A 184 8.26 -2.91 -0.37
N MET A 185 9.47 -2.98 -0.93
CA MET A 185 10.54 -2.01 -0.67
C MET A 185 10.10 -0.59 -1.06
N GLU A 186 9.62 -0.39 -2.29
CA GLU A 186 9.07 0.90 -2.75
C GLU A 186 7.97 1.42 -1.80
N THR A 187 7.01 0.56 -1.40
CA THR A 187 5.92 0.93 -0.46
C THR A 187 6.46 1.38 0.90
N VAL A 188 7.48 0.70 1.43
CA VAL A 188 8.15 1.09 2.68
C VAL A 188 8.87 2.43 2.52
N MET A 189 9.57 2.63 1.39
CA MET A 189 10.25 3.90 1.12
C MET A 189 9.27 5.07 0.94
N ASP A 190 8.13 4.86 0.25
CA ASP A 190 7.09 5.89 0.11
C ASP A 190 6.46 6.23 1.47
N THR A 191 6.23 5.24 2.34
CA THR A 191 5.75 5.47 3.73
C THR A 191 6.74 6.35 4.52
N ILE A 192 8.04 6.11 4.40
CA ILE A 192 9.09 6.90 5.05
C ILE A 192 9.14 8.33 4.48
N VAL A 193 9.08 8.45 3.16
CA VAL A 193 9.13 9.73 2.42
C VAL A 193 7.91 10.60 2.73
N ASP A 194 6.73 10.00 2.87
CA ASP A 194 5.50 10.72 3.21
C ASP A 194 5.55 11.31 4.62
N SER A 195 6.03 10.55 5.61
CA SER A 195 6.26 11.06 6.97
C SER A 195 7.36 12.13 7.02
N LEU A 196 8.49 11.93 6.34
CA LEU A 196 9.57 12.93 6.29
C LEU A 196 9.12 14.21 5.58
N PHE A 197 8.33 14.10 4.51
CA PHE A 197 7.74 15.25 3.84
C PHE A 197 6.81 16.03 4.78
N CYS A 198 5.95 15.33 5.53
CA CYS A 198 5.08 15.93 6.55
C CYS A 198 5.89 16.65 7.65
N PHE A 199 6.97 16.04 8.13
CA PHE A 199 7.92 16.66 9.06
C PHE A 199 8.51 17.97 8.48
N PHE A 200 8.97 17.99 7.22
CA PHE A 200 9.56 19.20 6.64
C PHE A 200 8.53 20.30 6.32
N VAL A 201 7.29 19.94 5.99
CA VAL A 201 6.17 20.89 5.90
C VAL A 201 5.87 21.50 7.28
N THR A 202 5.76 20.70 8.34
CA THR A 202 5.54 21.19 9.71
C THR A 202 6.72 22.02 10.25
N LEU A 203 7.95 21.68 9.86
CA LEU A 203 9.14 22.48 10.15
C LEU A 203 9.13 23.83 9.40
N GLY A 204 8.51 23.89 8.23
CA GLY A 204 8.51 25.07 7.35
C GLY A 204 9.84 25.29 6.61
N ALA A 205 10.65 24.24 6.43
CA ALA A 205 12.01 24.34 5.89
C ALA A 205 12.32 23.27 4.85
N VAL A 206 13.08 23.65 3.81
CA VAL A 206 13.55 22.73 2.76
C VAL A 206 15.02 22.38 3.01
N PRO A 207 15.34 21.11 3.33
CA PRO A 207 16.69 20.70 3.68
C PRO A 207 17.63 20.65 2.46
N ILE A 208 18.92 20.46 2.74
CA ILE A 208 19.91 19.88 1.80
C ILE A 208 20.14 18.44 2.25
N ILE A 209 20.05 17.46 1.34
CA ILE A 209 20.03 16.03 1.72
C ILE A 209 21.38 15.37 1.42
N ARG A 210 21.92 14.64 2.41
CA ARG A 210 23.08 13.75 2.28
C ARG A 210 22.70 12.32 2.68
N CYS A 211 23.19 11.32 1.94
CA CYS A 211 23.00 9.90 2.22
C CYS A 211 24.18 9.07 1.69
N SER A 212 24.34 7.84 2.19
CA SER A 212 25.22 6.83 1.58
C SER A 212 24.71 6.39 0.19
N ARG A 213 25.53 5.64 -0.56
CA ARG A 213 25.20 5.13 -1.91
C ARG A 213 24.84 3.66 -1.89
N GLY A 214 23.89 3.24 -2.73
CA GLY A 214 23.50 1.84 -2.91
C GLY A 214 22.69 1.26 -1.74
N THR A 215 22.08 2.11 -0.94
CA THR A 215 21.38 1.76 0.31
C THR A 215 19.92 2.25 0.32
N ALA A 216 19.14 1.87 1.34
CA ALA A 216 17.75 2.32 1.47
C ALA A 216 17.65 3.83 1.73
N ALA A 217 18.63 4.40 2.43
CA ALA A 217 18.79 5.85 2.60
C ALA A 217 18.89 6.60 1.25
N GLU A 218 19.49 6.02 0.20
CA GLU A 218 19.49 6.62 -1.13
C GLU A 218 18.11 6.62 -1.78
N MET A 219 17.34 5.53 -1.65
CA MET A 219 15.97 5.46 -2.17
C MET A 219 15.06 6.50 -1.50
N VAL A 220 15.17 6.65 -0.17
CA VAL A 220 14.48 7.72 0.58
C VAL A 220 14.94 9.10 0.10
N ALA A 221 16.25 9.33 -0.06
CA ALA A 221 16.80 10.61 -0.50
C ALA A 221 16.27 11.05 -1.87
N VAL A 222 16.30 10.15 -2.86
CA VAL A 222 15.84 10.42 -4.23
C VAL A 222 14.34 10.68 -4.29
N LYS A 223 13.53 9.86 -3.59
CA LYS A 223 12.06 10.05 -3.53
C LYS A 223 11.69 11.36 -2.80
N LEU A 224 12.36 11.68 -1.69
CA LEU A 224 12.10 12.91 -0.93
C LEU A 224 12.56 14.17 -1.67
N ASP A 225 13.75 14.15 -2.29
CA ASP A 225 14.24 15.24 -3.15
C ASP A 225 13.26 15.52 -4.31
N LYS A 226 12.78 14.47 -4.99
CA LYS A 226 11.72 14.59 -6.00
C LYS A 226 10.45 15.24 -5.43
N LYS A 227 9.89 14.70 -4.33
CA LYS A 227 8.63 15.18 -3.76
C LYS A 227 8.72 16.64 -3.29
N LEU A 228 9.87 17.06 -2.73
CA LEU A 228 10.15 18.44 -2.37
C LEU A 228 10.24 19.34 -3.61
N ARG A 229 10.95 18.93 -4.67
CA ARG A 229 11.05 19.69 -5.95
C ARG A 229 9.70 19.92 -6.61
N GLU A 230 8.81 18.92 -6.58
CA GLU A 230 7.50 19.01 -7.22
C GLU A 230 6.62 20.04 -6.52
N ASN A 231 6.61 20.05 -5.18
CA ASN A 231 5.89 21.05 -4.38
C ASN A 231 6.50 22.46 -4.47
N LEU A 232 7.82 22.58 -4.71
CA LEU A 232 8.49 23.88 -4.89
C LEU A 232 8.34 24.49 -6.28
N ARG A 233 7.76 23.77 -7.25
CA ARG A 233 7.49 24.30 -8.60
C ARG A 233 6.15 25.02 -8.70
N ASP A 234 5.18 24.69 -7.85
CA ASP A 234 3.90 25.40 -7.80
C ASP A 234 3.99 26.59 -6.83
N ALA A 235 4.35 27.75 -7.37
CA ALA A 235 4.42 29.00 -6.61
C ALA A 235 3.07 29.51 -6.08
N ARG A 236 1.93 28.87 -6.42
CA ARG A 236 0.60 29.23 -5.90
C ARG A 236 0.17 28.34 -4.72
N ASN A 237 0.77 27.15 -4.57
CA ASN A 237 0.46 26.17 -3.52
C ASN A 237 1.69 25.76 -2.68
N SER A 238 2.82 26.47 -2.79
CA SER A 238 4.08 26.10 -2.14
C SER A 238 3.96 26.10 -0.61
N LEU A 239 3.85 24.90 -0.04
CA LEU A 239 3.77 24.59 1.39
C LEU A 239 4.99 25.09 2.21
N PHE A 240 6.03 25.58 1.54
CA PHE A 240 7.26 26.11 2.14
C PHE A 240 7.35 27.65 2.07
N THR A 241 6.26 28.33 1.69
CA THR A 241 6.18 29.79 1.55
C THR A 241 4.79 30.32 1.92
N GLY A 242 4.46 30.43 3.22
CA GLY A 242 3.19 31.04 3.66
C GLY A 242 3.04 31.23 5.18
N ASP A 243 2.89 32.49 5.59
CA ASP A 243 2.10 33.04 6.71
C ASP A 243 2.21 32.51 8.16
N THR A 244 3.02 31.49 8.48
CA THR A 244 3.22 31.03 9.89
C THR A 244 4.44 31.61 10.59
N LEU A 245 5.20 32.49 9.92
CA LEU A 245 6.35 33.20 10.48
C LEU A 245 6.21 34.71 10.27
N GLY A 246 6.29 35.46 11.37
CA GLY A 246 6.27 36.93 11.33
C GLY A 246 7.48 37.49 10.57
N ALA A 247 7.28 38.61 9.88
CA ALA A 247 8.32 39.28 9.09
C ALA A 247 9.50 39.71 9.99
N GLY A 248 10.58 38.92 9.98
CA GLY A 248 11.78 39.16 10.79
C GLY A 248 12.69 37.92 10.92
N GLN A 249 12.13 36.71 11.02
CA GLN A 249 12.93 35.48 11.21
C GLN A 249 13.29 34.77 9.89
N PHE A 250 14.10 35.43 9.05
CA PHE A 250 14.76 34.76 7.93
C PHE A 250 16.04 34.06 8.39
N SER A 251 15.98 32.74 8.60
CA SER A 251 17.22 31.95 8.62
C SER A 251 17.82 31.91 7.23
N PHE A 252 19.02 32.48 7.08
CA PHE A 252 19.76 32.48 5.82
C PHE A 252 20.49 31.15 5.54
N GLN A 253 20.53 30.23 6.50
CA GLN A 253 21.01 28.86 6.30
C GLN A 253 19.86 27.86 6.19
N ARG A 254 20.07 26.79 5.41
CA ARG A 254 19.14 25.66 5.30
C ARG A 254 19.64 24.48 6.12
N PRO A 255 18.76 23.72 6.76
CA PRO A 255 19.17 22.56 7.55
C PRO A 255 19.71 21.42 6.67
N LEU A 256 20.68 20.69 7.20
CA LEU A 256 21.25 19.49 6.63
C LEU A 256 20.41 18.25 7.03
N LEU A 257 19.76 17.56 6.09
CA LEU A 257 19.19 16.23 6.34
C LEU A 257 20.27 15.16 6.08
N VAL A 258 20.65 14.41 7.11
CA VAL A 258 21.52 13.23 7.01
C VAL A 258 20.68 11.96 7.13
N LEU A 259 20.55 11.23 6.02
CA LEU A 259 19.91 9.92 5.96
C LEU A 259 20.98 8.83 6.14
N ILE A 260 20.79 7.97 7.14
CA ILE A 260 21.71 6.90 7.52
C ILE A 260 20.96 5.57 7.51
N ASP A 261 21.61 4.48 7.12
CA ASP A 261 21.08 3.12 7.24
C ASP A 261 21.56 2.45 8.52
N ARG A 262 20.66 1.77 9.24
CA ARG A 262 20.97 0.97 10.44
C ARG A 262 22.04 -0.11 10.22
N ASN A 263 22.30 -0.50 8.97
CA ASN A 263 23.43 -1.36 8.63
C ASN A 263 24.82 -0.80 9.03
N ILE A 264 24.94 0.49 9.39
CA ILE A 264 26.20 1.10 9.83
C ILE A 264 26.59 0.77 11.28
N ASP A 265 25.61 0.52 12.16
CA ASP A 265 25.83 0.19 13.56
C ASP A 265 24.69 -0.68 14.11
N LEU A 266 24.97 -1.98 14.23
CA LEU A 266 24.10 -2.98 14.85
C LEU A 266 24.50 -3.32 16.30
N ALA A 267 25.56 -2.72 16.85
CA ALA A 267 26.00 -3.00 18.23
C ALA A 267 25.33 -2.05 19.23
N THR A 268 25.30 -0.74 18.93
CA THR A 268 24.66 0.28 19.79
C THR A 268 23.19 -0.03 20.10
N PRO A 269 22.35 -0.58 19.20
CA PRO A 269 20.97 -0.97 19.54
C PRO A 269 20.84 -2.22 20.42
N LEU A 270 21.90 -3.00 20.61
CA LEU A 270 21.93 -4.20 21.46
C LEU A 270 22.57 -3.92 22.83
N HIS A 271 23.43 -2.90 22.91
CA HIS A 271 24.15 -2.50 24.11
C HIS A 271 23.18 -2.12 25.25
N HIS A 272 23.42 -2.66 26.44
CA HIS A 272 22.74 -2.21 27.66
C HIS A 272 23.06 -0.74 27.96
N THR A 273 22.16 -0.04 28.64
CA THR A 273 22.24 1.42 28.73
C THR A 273 22.21 1.90 30.18
N TRP A 274 22.89 3.01 30.47
CA TRP A 274 23.09 3.50 31.84
C TRP A 274 22.62 4.95 32.07
N THR A 275 22.01 5.58 31.07
CA THR A 275 21.30 6.86 31.20
C THR A 275 19.82 6.61 31.43
N TYR A 276 19.18 7.42 32.27
CA TYR A 276 17.85 7.09 32.83
C TYR A 276 16.77 6.80 31.78
N GLN A 277 16.66 7.62 30.74
CA GLN A 277 15.68 7.43 29.67
C GLN A 277 15.93 6.18 28.82
N ALA A 278 17.18 5.95 28.43
CA ALA A 278 17.52 4.77 27.64
C ALA A 278 17.32 3.48 28.46
N LEU A 279 17.64 3.51 29.75
CA LEU A 279 17.52 2.38 30.66
C LEU A 279 16.05 2.05 30.97
N VAL A 280 15.20 3.06 31.18
CA VAL A 280 13.74 2.88 31.29
C VAL A 280 13.17 2.25 30.00
N HIS A 281 13.66 2.63 28.82
CA HIS A 281 13.28 2.01 27.55
C HIS A 281 13.81 0.56 27.37
N ASP A 282 14.95 0.22 27.98
CA ASP A 282 15.62 -1.08 27.84
C ASP A 282 15.08 -2.16 28.81
N VAL A 283 14.58 -1.76 29.99
CA VAL A 283 14.14 -2.72 31.03
C VAL A 283 12.66 -2.64 31.42
N LEU A 284 11.91 -1.60 31.02
CA LEU A 284 10.49 -1.45 31.32
C LEU A 284 9.63 -1.35 30.05
N ASP A 285 8.31 -1.58 30.18
CA ASP A 285 7.34 -1.33 29.11
C ASP A 285 7.11 0.19 28.94
N PHE A 286 8.04 0.85 28.24
CA PHE A 286 8.03 2.28 27.95
C PHE A 286 7.68 2.55 26.48
N HIS A 287 6.48 3.06 26.24
CA HIS A 287 5.93 3.33 24.91
C HIS A 287 5.21 4.69 24.89
N LEU A 288 5.45 5.52 23.87
CA LEU A 288 4.81 6.84 23.69
C LEU A 288 4.84 7.72 24.95
N ASN A 289 6.00 7.80 25.61
CA ASN A 289 6.24 8.51 26.86
C ASN A 289 5.47 7.99 28.10
N ARG A 290 4.94 6.75 28.04
CA ARG A 290 4.22 6.08 29.14
C ARG A 290 4.93 4.81 29.58
N VAL A 291 5.11 4.63 30.89
CA VAL A 291 5.62 3.41 31.53
C VAL A 291 4.48 2.61 32.17
N ASN A 292 4.38 1.32 31.88
CA ASN A 292 3.48 0.41 32.58
C ASN A 292 4.24 -0.47 33.58
N LEU A 293 3.95 -0.33 34.88
CA LEU A 293 4.46 -1.23 35.93
C LEU A 293 3.39 -2.25 36.33
N GLU A 294 3.79 -3.49 36.61
CA GLU A 294 2.93 -4.49 37.27
C GLU A 294 3.15 -4.43 38.78
N GLU A 295 2.06 -4.40 39.58
CA GLU A 295 2.21 -4.48 41.04
C GLU A 295 2.65 -5.89 41.47
N SER A 296 3.81 -5.98 42.11
CA SER A 296 4.30 -7.14 42.83
C SER A 296 3.49 -7.33 44.13
N SER A 297 2.30 -7.93 44.00
CA SER A 297 1.45 -8.24 45.15
C SER A 297 2.22 -9.05 46.21
N GLY A 298 2.28 -8.53 47.43
CA GLY A 298 2.95 -9.18 48.57
C GLY A 298 2.49 -10.63 48.77
N MET A 299 3.41 -11.46 49.27
CA MET A 299 3.32 -12.93 49.23
C MET A 299 2.35 -13.52 50.29
N GLU A 300 1.07 -13.16 50.22
CA GLU A 300 0.01 -13.72 51.06
C GLU A 300 -0.60 -15.00 50.46
N ASN A 301 -0.35 -16.14 51.11
CA ASN A 301 -0.88 -17.44 50.70
C ASN A 301 -2.41 -17.53 50.91
N SER A 302 -3.19 -17.22 49.87
CA SER A 302 -4.63 -17.48 49.84
C SER A 302 -4.95 -18.95 49.49
N PRO A 303 -5.99 -19.58 50.07
CA PRO A 303 -6.30 -21.00 49.82
C PRO A 303 -6.70 -21.33 48.38
N ALA A 304 -6.44 -22.58 47.97
CA ALA A 304 -6.77 -23.07 46.64
C ALA A 304 -8.30 -23.05 46.37
N GLY A 305 -8.71 -22.37 45.29
CA GLY A 305 -10.10 -22.33 44.82
C GLY A 305 -10.56 -20.99 44.24
N ALA A 306 -9.87 -19.89 44.52
CA ALA A 306 -10.21 -18.58 43.98
C ALA A 306 -9.87 -18.45 42.48
N ARG A 307 -10.73 -17.75 41.71
CA ARG A 307 -10.39 -17.28 40.35
C ARG A 307 -9.15 -16.38 40.41
N PRO A 308 -8.25 -16.40 39.40
CA PRO A 308 -7.08 -15.54 39.38
C PRO A 308 -7.50 -14.07 39.42
N LYS A 309 -7.05 -13.33 40.45
CA LYS A 309 -7.18 -11.87 40.49
C LYS A 309 -6.48 -11.28 39.28
N ARG A 310 -7.10 -10.32 38.60
CA ARG A 310 -6.41 -9.46 37.62
C ARG A 310 -5.24 -8.78 38.35
N LYS A 311 -4.01 -8.92 37.83
CA LYS A 311 -2.90 -8.06 38.23
C LYS A 311 -3.30 -6.61 37.91
N ASN A 312 -3.21 -5.71 38.89
CA ASN A 312 -3.29 -4.29 38.62
C ASN A 312 -2.01 -3.86 37.89
N LYS A 313 -2.18 -3.11 36.80
CA LYS A 313 -1.08 -2.41 36.13
C LYS A 313 -1.21 -0.92 36.40
N LYS A 314 -0.11 -0.29 36.81
CA LYS A 314 -0.05 1.13 37.14
C LYS A 314 0.74 1.86 36.07
N SER A 315 0.09 2.83 35.43
CA SER A 315 0.61 3.62 34.32
C SER A 315 1.18 4.94 34.83
N TYR A 316 2.35 5.35 34.34
CA TYR A 316 2.99 6.62 34.65
C TYR A 316 3.41 7.34 33.36
N ASP A 317 3.12 8.63 33.24
CA ASP A 317 3.42 9.44 32.06
C ASP A 317 4.66 10.32 32.30
N LEU A 318 5.73 10.09 31.55
CA LEU A 318 7.03 10.79 31.61
C LEU A 318 7.09 11.87 30.54
N THR A 319 6.69 13.10 30.88
CA THR A 319 6.38 14.15 29.90
C THR A 319 7.30 15.37 30.00
N PRO A 320 7.44 16.20 28.95
CA PRO A 320 8.29 17.40 29.02
C PRO A 320 7.82 18.53 29.95
N VAL A 321 6.64 18.43 30.59
CA VAL A 321 6.26 19.34 31.70
C VAL A 321 6.83 18.89 33.05
N ASP A 322 7.35 17.68 33.14
CA ASP A 322 8.00 17.13 34.32
C ASP A 322 9.44 17.68 34.43
N LYS A 323 9.65 18.55 35.43
CA LYS A 323 10.94 19.22 35.67
C LYS A 323 12.04 18.24 36.11
N PHE A 324 11.70 17.16 36.81
CA PHE A 324 12.68 16.16 37.22
C PHE A 324 13.11 15.34 36.00
N TRP A 325 12.13 14.84 35.23
CA TRP A 325 12.41 14.11 33.99
C TRP A 325 13.24 14.93 33.01
N GLN A 326 12.87 16.18 32.71
CA GLN A 326 13.62 16.99 31.74
C GLN A 326 15.06 17.28 32.17
N LYS A 327 15.32 17.44 33.47
CA LYS A 327 16.66 17.61 34.04
C LYS A 327 17.49 16.32 33.99
N HIS A 328 16.89 15.18 34.33
CA HIS A 328 17.62 13.93 34.62
C HIS A 328 17.43 12.78 33.62
N LYS A 329 16.59 12.91 32.58
CA LYS A 329 16.39 11.88 31.52
C LYS A 329 17.70 11.41 30.88
N GLY A 330 18.64 12.33 30.66
CA GLY A 330 19.96 12.05 30.08
C GLY A 330 21.04 11.73 31.10
N SER A 331 20.79 11.94 32.40
CA SER A 331 21.76 11.69 33.47
C SER A 331 22.06 10.20 33.63
N PRO A 332 23.27 9.84 34.10
CA PRO A 332 23.57 8.48 34.56
C PRO A 332 22.60 8.04 35.67
N PHE A 333 22.10 6.82 35.60
CA PHE A 333 21.15 6.29 36.59
C PHE A 333 21.58 6.46 38.08
N PRO A 334 22.87 6.36 38.47
CA PRO A 334 23.29 6.61 39.85
C PRO A 334 23.05 8.05 40.32
N GLU A 335 23.27 9.04 39.45
CA GLU A 335 23.01 10.46 39.71
C GLU A 335 21.51 10.73 39.87
N VAL A 336 20.67 10.01 39.11
CA VAL A 336 19.21 10.10 39.23
C VAL A 336 18.73 9.54 40.56
N ALA A 337 19.27 8.40 41.01
CA ALA A 337 18.95 7.83 42.32
C ALA A 337 19.32 8.78 43.49
N GLU A 338 20.48 9.43 43.41
CA GLU A 338 20.88 10.49 44.37
C GLU A 338 19.92 11.70 44.31
N SER A 339 19.54 12.12 43.10
CA SER A 339 18.68 13.29 42.87
C SER A 339 17.23 13.06 43.35
N VAL A 340 16.65 11.87 43.16
CA VAL A 340 15.33 11.51 43.72
C VAL A 340 15.35 11.60 45.24
N GLN A 341 16.40 11.06 45.88
CA GLN A 341 16.56 11.12 47.33
C GLN A 341 16.70 12.57 47.82
N GLN A 342 17.47 13.40 47.12
CA GLN A 342 17.64 14.82 47.45
C GLN A 342 16.33 15.62 47.32
N GLU A 343 15.51 15.35 46.29
CA GLU A 343 14.19 15.99 46.16
C GLU A 343 13.18 15.48 47.20
N LEU A 344 13.24 14.21 47.60
CA LEU A 344 12.43 13.67 48.70
C LEU A 344 12.80 14.29 50.06
N GLU A 345 14.09 14.51 50.33
CA GLU A 345 14.55 15.21 51.53
C GLU A 345 14.16 16.70 51.50
N SER A 346 14.30 17.36 50.35
CA SER A 346 13.79 18.72 50.13
C SER A 346 12.27 18.82 50.37
N TYR A 347 11.49 17.85 49.88
CA TYR A 347 10.06 17.79 50.08
C TYR A 347 9.70 17.59 51.56
N ARG A 348 10.36 16.66 52.27
CA ARG A 348 10.13 16.46 53.71
C ARG A 348 10.42 17.72 54.52
N ALA A 349 11.51 18.44 54.22
CA ALA A 349 11.81 19.70 54.90
C ALA A 349 10.73 20.77 54.67
N GLN A 350 10.13 20.82 53.48
CA GLN A 350 9.00 21.71 53.16
C GLN A 350 7.70 21.25 53.84
N GLU A 351 7.42 19.95 53.86
CA GLU A 351 6.25 19.35 54.52
C GLU A 351 6.31 19.57 56.04
N ASP A 352 7.47 19.42 56.66
CA ASP A 352 7.68 19.59 58.09
C ASP A 352 7.71 21.07 58.51
N GLU A 353 8.08 22.00 57.62
CA GLU A 353 7.85 23.44 57.83
C GLU A 353 6.36 23.77 57.81
N VAL A 354 5.58 23.22 56.87
CA VAL A 354 4.12 23.38 56.81
C VAL A 354 3.44 22.77 58.04
N LYS A 355 3.87 21.59 58.50
CA LYS A 355 3.41 20.99 59.78
C LYS A 355 3.76 21.87 60.98
N ARG A 356 4.99 22.40 61.04
CA ARG A 356 5.42 23.29 62.13
C ARG A 356 4.60 24.58 62.16
N LEU A 357 4.33 25.17 61.00
CA LEU A 357 3.43 26.32 60.88
C LEU A 357 2.02 25.98 61.37
N LYS A 358 1.46 24.81 61.00
CA LYS A 358 0.16 24.35 61.52
C LYS A 358 0.15 24.14 63.05
N SER A 359 1.22 23.55 63.60
CA SER A 359 1.37 23.26 65.03
C SER A 359 1.58 24.53 65.88
N ILE A 360 2.40 25.48 65.42
CA ILE A 360 2.55 26.82 66.01
C ILE A 360 1.21 27.57 66.11
N MET A 361 0.25 27.24 65.25
CA MET A 361 -1.08 27.83 65.20
C MET A 361 -2.14 27.08 66.04
N GLY A 362 -1.78 26.03 66.76
CA GLY A 362 -2.68 25.31 67.67
C GLY A 362 -3.77 24.46 66.99
N LEU A 363 -3.67 24.21 65.69
CA LEU A 363 -4.68 23.51 64.89
C LEU A 363 -4.58 21.97 64.98
N GLU A 364 -4.43 21.46 66.19
CA GLU A 364 -4.34 20.02 66.52
C GLU A 364 -5.53 19.50 67.36
N GLY A 365 -6.64 20.24 67.38
CA GLY A 365 -7.92 19.84 67.97
C GLY A 365 -9.10 20.02 67.00
N GLU A 366 -10.13 19.18 67.13
CA GLU A 366 -11.31 19.13 66.25
C GLU A 366 -12.40 20.16 66.63
N ASP A 367 -12.05 21.45 66.74
CA ASP A 367 -12.98 22.50 67.17
C ASP A 367 -12.91 23.74 66.27
N GLU A 368 -13.97 23.98 65.46
CA GLU A 368 -13.99 25.00 64.40
C GLU A 368 -14.13 26.47 64.90
N GLY A 369 -14.12 26.69 66.22
CA GLY A 369 -14.56 27.94 66.84
C GLY A 369 -13.58 29.13 66.89
N ALA A 370 -12.32 28.99 66.46
CA ALA A 370 -11.22 29.88 66.88
C ALA A 370 -10.70 30.91 65.85
N ILE A 371 -11.34 31.07 64.68
CA ILE A 371 -10.80 31.88 63.56
C ILE A 371 -11.29 33.34 63.59
N SER A 372 -10.93 34.13 64.62
CA SER A 372 -11.30 35.56 64.68
C SER A 372 -10.30 36.54 65.32
N MET A 373 -9.20 36.08 65.95
CA MET A 373 -8.28 36.97 66.71
C MET A 373 -6.77 36.69 66.50
N LEU A 374 -6.29 36.71 65.25
CA LEU A 374 -4.85 36.84 64.93
C LEU A 374 -4.66 37.66 63.64
N SER A 375 -4.25 38.93 63.73
CA SER A 375 -4.16 39.84 62.57
C SER A 375 -2.87 39.74 61.75
N ASP A 376 -1.76 39.32 62.35
CA ASP A 376 -0.43 39.54 61.76
C ASP A 376 0.17 38.30 61.05
N ASN A 377 -0.45 37.13 61.20
CA ASN A 377 0.03 35.87 60.59
C ASN A 377 -0.64 35.54 59.24
N THR A 378 -1.66 36.30 58.83
CA THR A 378 -2.53 36.01 57.67
C THR A 378 -1.75 35.87 56.36
N ALA A 379 -0.69 36.66 56.14
CA ALA A 379 0.13 36.58 54.92
C ALA A 379 0.89 35.24 54.79
N LYS A 380 1.40 34.69 55.91
CA LYS A 380 2.05 33.37 55.92
C LYS A 380 1.04 32.24 55.76
N LEU A 381 -0.14 32.38 56.37
CA LEU A 381 -1.28 31.49 56.17
C LEU A 381 -1.65 31.36 54.69
N THR A 382 -1.93 32.50 54.02
CA THR A 382 -2.31 32.52 52.60
C THR A 382 -1.21 31.92 51.73
N SER A 383 0.06 32.23 51.99
CA SER A 383 1.20 31.68 51.25
C SER A 383 1.38 30.16 51.43
N ALA A 384 1.19 29.64 52.65
CA ALA A 384 1.21 28.21 52.91
C ALA A 384 0.04 27.48 52.23
N VAL A 385 -1.17 28.04 52.31
CA VAL A 385 -2.36 27.46 51.66
C VAL A 385 -2.26 27.51 50.12
N SER A 386 -1.73 28.59 49.55
CA SER A 386 -1.56 28.71 48.09
C SER A 386 -0.49 27.79 47.51
N SER A 387 0.49 27.34 48.31
CA SER A 387 1.56 26.43 47.88
C SER A 387 1.24 24.93 48.10
N LEU A 388 0.16 24.59 48.81
CA LEU A 388 -0.27 23.20 48.98
C LEU A 388 -0.50 22.44 47.64
N PRO A 389 -1.14 23.02 46.60
CA PRO A 389 -1.31 22.32 45.32
C PRO A 389 0.02 22.02 44.62
N GLU A 390 0.99 22.94 44.71
CA GLU A 390 2.34 22.76 44.15
C GLU A 390 3.12 21.68 44.90
N LEU A 391 3.01 21.65 46.24
CA LEU A 391 3.61 20.61 47.07
C LEU A 391 2.99 19.22 46.82
N LEU A 392 1.67 19.13 46.59
CA LEU A 392 1.01 17.88 46.23
C LEU A 392 1.45 17.37 44.85
N GLU A 393 1.57 18.25 43.86
CA GLU A 393 2.08 17.87 42.53
C GLU A 393 3.58 17.52 42.56
N LYS A 394 4.40 18.27 43.30
CA LYS A 394 5.82 17.92 43.55
C LYS A 394 5.93 16.53 44.18
N LYS A 395 5.11 16.22 45.19
CA LYS A 395 5.04 14.87 45.76
C LYS A 395 4.67 13.83 44.71
N ARG A 396 3.65 14.08 43.88
CA ARG A 396 3.22 13.16 42.81
C ARG A 396 4.36 12.82 41.83
N LEU A 397 5.21 13.79 41.50
CA LEU A 397 6.39 13.58 40.64
C LEU A 397 7.51 12.81 41.37
N ILE A 398 7.78 13.11 42.64
CA ILE A 398 8.76 12.37 43.46
C ILE A 398 8.30 10.92 43.63
N ASP A 399 7.04 10.68 43.96
CA ASP A 399 6.45 9.34 44.05
C ASP A 399 6.56 8.60 42.70
N LEU A 400 6.28 9.26 41.57
CA LEU A 400 6.42 8.70 40.22
C LEU A 400 7.86 8.24 39.96
N HIS A 401 8.84 9.12 40.13
CA HIS A 401 10.24 8.79 39.85
C HIS A 401 10.82 7.78 40.84
N THR A 402 10.40 7.80 42.11
CA THR A 402 10.75 6.78 43.10
C THR A 402 10.26 5.40 42.67
N ASN A 403 9.00 5.28 42.22
CA ASN A 403 8.45 4.01 41.74
C ASN A 403 9.17 3.50 40.47
N VAL A 404 9.39 4.36 39.49
CA VAL A 404 10.09 3.99 38.24
C VAL A 404 11.56 3.61 38.50
N ALA A 405 12.29 4.39 39.29
CA ALA A 405 13.69 4.09 39.62
C ALA A 405 13.83 2.81 40.47
N THR A 406 12.87 2.51 41.34
CA THR A 406 12.86 1.25 42.11
C THR A 406 12.67 0.05 41.19
N ALA A 407 11.70 0.09 40.26
CA ALA A 407 11.49 -0.98 39.28
C ALA A 407 12.71 -1.20 38.36
N VAL A 408 13.39 -0.12 37.94
CA VAL A 408 14.66 -0.22 37.20
C VAL A 408 15.74 -0.90 38.06
N LEU A 409 15.88 -0.52 39.33
CA LEU A 409 16.88 -1.09 40.24
C LEU A 409 16.63 -2.57 40.55
N GLU A 410 15.37 -2.99 40.64
CA GLU A 410 14.97 -4.40 40.74
C GLU A 410 15.40 -5.19 39.50
N HIS A 411 15.16 -4.68 38.28
CA HIS A 411 15.59 -5.33 37.05
C HIS A 411 17.13 -5.40 36.90
N ILE A 412 17.87 -4.35 37.30
CA ILE A 412 19.35 -4.39 37.34
C ILE A 412 19.83 -5.52 38.23
N LYS A 413 19.35 -5.56 39.49
CA LYS A 413 19.79 -6.54 40.50
C LYS A 413 19.41 -7.97 40.12
N ALA A 414 18.18 -8.19 39.64
CA ALA A 414 17.68 -9.51 39.28
C ALA A 414 18.37 -10.12 38.04
N ARG A 415 18.96 -9.29 37.16
CA ARG A 415 19.66 -9.74 35.94
C ARG A 415 21.18 -9.56 36.00
N LYS A 416 21.75 -8.94 37.06
CA LYS A 416 23.16 -8.50 37.15
C LYS A 416 23.58 -7.60 35.96
N LEU A 417 22.73 -6.66 35.55
CA LEU A 417 22.95 -5.85 34.33
C LEU A 417 24.20 -4.96 34.39
N ASP A 418 24.67 -4.64 35.60
CA ASP A 418 25.93 -3.97 35.87
C ASP A 418 27.14 -4.75 35.31
N VAL A 419 27.11 -6.08 35.43
CA VAL A 419 28.16 -6.97 34.89
C VAL A 419 28.05 -7.07 33.37
N TYR A 420 26.84 -7.19 32.82
CA TYR A 420 26.63 -7.21 31.37
C TYR A 420 27.13 -5.91 30.71
N PHE A 421 26.73 -4.77 31.25
CA PHE A 421 27.16 -3.45 30.79
C PHE A 421 28.69 -3.30 30.81
N GLU A 422 29.39 -3.75 31.86
CA GLU A 422 30.85 -3.67 31.94
C GLU A 422 31.55 -4.51 30.84
N TYR A 423 31.03 -5.70 30.53
CA TYR A 423 31.59 -6.55 29.47
C TYR A 423 31.33 -5.97 28.08
N GLU A 424 30.12 -5.46 27.83
CA GLU A 424 29.73 -4.85 26.56
C GLU A 424 30.54 -3.58 26.25
N GLU A 425 30.74 -2.70 27.25
CA GLU A 425 31.64 -1.53 27.16
C GLU A 425 33.08 -1.94 26.84
N LYS A 426 33.62 -2.97 27.54
CA LYS A 426 34.98 -3.49 27.26
C LYS A 426 35.08 -4.02 25.83
N ILE A 427 34.10 -4.78 25.36
CA ILE A 427 34.02 -5.32 24.00
C ILE A 427 33.99 -4.20 22.94
N MET A 428 33.08 -3.23 23.07
CA MET A 428 32.90 -2.16 22.10
C MET A 428 34.09 -1.18 22.08
N SER A 429 34.67 -0.88 23.25
CA SER A 429 35.91 -0.11 23.36
C SER A 429 37.18 -0.90 23.00
N LYS A 430 37.08 -2.19 22.63
CA LYS A 430 38.19 -3.09 22.27
C LYS A 430 39.22 -3.27 23.41
N THR A 431 38.76 -3.15 24.65
CA THR A 431 39.53 -3.43 25.87
C THR A 431 39.57 -4.94 26.12
N THR A 432 40.63 -5.45 26.75
CA THR A 432 40.71 -6.86 27.18
C THR A 432 39.67 -7.18 28.26
N LEU A 433 39.09 -8.38 28.21
CA LEU A 433 38.20 -8.91 29.27
C LEU A 433 39.00 -9.62 30.35
N ASP A 434 38.59 -9.47 31.61
CA ASP A 434 39.29 -10.02 32.78
C ASP A 434 38.91 -11.50 33.09
N LYS A 435 37.82 -11.99 32.51
CA LYS A 435 37.38 -13.41 32.53
C LYS A 435 36.85 -13.81 31.16
N SER A 436 36.54 -15.10 30.96
CA SER A 436 36.00 -15.57 29.69
C SER A 436 34.55 -15.09 29.50
N LEU A 437 34.21 -14.72 28.26
CA LEU A 437 32.83 -14.44 27.87
C LEU A 437 31.92 -15.66 28.08
N LEU A 438 32.49 -16.86 27.96
CA LEU A 438 31.79 -18.13 28.17
C LEU A 438 31.34 -18.30 29.63
N ASP A 439 32.06 -17.73 30.59
CA ASP A 439 31.76 -17.84 32.02
C ASP A 439 30.44 -17.11 32.35
N ILE A 440 30.28 -15.88 31.83
CA ILE A 440 29.06 -15.07 32.01
C ILE A 440 27.85 -15.68 31.29
N ILE A 441 28.05 -16.21 30.08
CA ILE A 441 26.98 -16.90 29.34
C ILE A 441 26.53 -18.17 30.10
N SER A 442 27.44 -18.84 30.80
CA SER A 442 27.17 -20.08 31.53
C SER A 442 26.65 -19.89 32.96
N ASP A 443 26.79 -18.72 33.58
CA ASP A 443 26.28 -18.43 34.93
C ASP A 443 24.73 -18.47 34.95
N PRO A 444 24.08 -19.42 35.65
CA PRO A 444 22.63 -19.53 35.69
C PRO A 444 21.95 -18.37 36.43
N ASP A 445 22.69 -17.68 37.31
CA ASP A 445 22.21 -16.58 38.15
C ASP A 445 22.49 -15.20 37.50
N ALA A 446 22.93 -15.13 36.24
CA ALA A 446 23.29 -13.88 35.55
C ALA A 446 22.60 -13.71 34.20
N GLY A 447 21.72 -12.72 34.11
CA GLY A 447 21.05 -12.31 32.86
C GLY A 447 19.98 -13.28 32.37
N THR A 448 19.05 -12.76 31.59
CA THR A 448 18.06 -13.54 30.84
C THR A 448 18.71 -14.24 29.63
N PRO A 449 18.01 -15.20 28.99
CA PRO A 449 18.44 -15.75 27.71
C PRO A 449 18.53 -14.70 26.59
N GLU A 450 17.88 -13.55 26.73
CA GLU A 450 18.03 -12.41 25.81
C GLU A 450 19.34 -11.64 26.07
N ASP A 451 19.67 -11.36 27.33
CA ASP A 451 20.90 -10.66 27.73
C ASP A 451 22.15 -11.43 27.28
N LYS A 452 22.14 -12.75 27.47
CA LYS A 452 23.20 -13.67 27.00
C LYS A 452 23.37 -13.65 25.49
N MET A 453 22.28 -13.53 24.75
CA MET A 453 22.31 -13.41 23.29
C MET A 453 22.79 -12.00 22.87
N ARG A 454 22.32 -10.92 23.50
CA ARG A 454 22.77 -9.53 23.23
C ARG A 454 24.29 -9.42 23.40
N LEU A 455 24.81 -9.82 24.55
CA LEU A 455 26.24 -9.85 24.87
C LEU A 455 27.06 -10.61 23.81
N PHE A 456 26.62 -11.81 23.42
CA PHE A 456 27.32 -12.61 22.41
C PHE A 456 27.25 -12.00 21.00
N LEU A 457 26.13 -11.38 20.63
CA LEU A 457 26.00 -10.69 19.35
C LEU A 457 26.86 -9.43 19.30
N ILE A 458 26.95 -8.65 20.38
CA ILE A 458 27.86 -7.49 20.50
C ILE A 458 29.31 -7.93 20.33
N TYR A 459 29.73 -8.99 21.03
CA TYR A 459 31.04 -9.63 20.83
C TYR A 459 31.27 -10.05 19.37
N TYR A 460 30.31 -10.75 18.77
CA TYR A 460 30.43 -11.23 17.40
C TYR A 460 30.45 -10.08 16.39
N ILE A 461 29.75 -8.97 16.61
CA ILE A 461 29.79 -7.78 15.74
C ILE A 461 31.12 -7.05 15.89
N SER A 462 31.54 -6.73 17.11
CA SER A 462 32.73 -5.89 17.40
C SER A 462 34.08 -6.58 17.12
N ALA A 463 34.16 -7.91 17.16
CA ALA A 463 35.41 -8.64 16.92
C ALA A 463 35.93 -8.44 15.47
N GLN A 464 37.22 -8.10 15.30
CA GLN A 464 37.81 -7.90 13.96
C GLN A 464 37.80 -9.17 13.10
N GLN A 465 38.06 -10.32 13.72
CA GLN A 465 37.95 -11.64 13.10
C GLN A 465 36.67 -12.35 13.58
N ALA A 466 36.33 -13.49 12.99
CA ALA A 466 35.31 -14.36 13.56
C ALA A 466 35.98 -15.28 14.59
N PRO A 467 35.28 -15.75 15.64
CA PRO A 467 35.76 -16.85 16.48
C PRO A 467 36.09 -18.09 15.63
N SER A 468 36.98 -18.97 16.10
CA SER A 468 37.21 -20.23 15.38
C SER A 468 35.94 -21.07 15.40
N GLU A 469 35.83 -22.03 14.47
CA GLU A 469 34.64 -22.88 14.40
C GLU A 469 34.49 -23.75 15.67
N ALA A 470 35.61 -24.11 16.32
CA ALA A 470 35.61 -24.80 17.61
C ALA A 470 35.10 -23.92 18.76
N ASP A 471 35.53 -22.65 18.83
CA ASP A 471 35.02 -21.70 19.85
C ASP A 471 33.52 -21.41 19.62
N LEU A 472 33.12 -21.28 18.36
CA LEU A 472 31.75 -20.97 17.97
C LEU A 472 30.77 -22.08 18.37
N GLU A 473 31.14 -23.35 18.27
CA GLU A 473 30.30 -24.46 18.79
C GLU A 473 30.25 -24.46 20.33
N GLN A 474 31.31 -24.07 21.04
CA GLN A 474 31.27 -23.93 22.51
C GLN A 474 30.27 -22.83 22.93
N TYR A 475 30.33 -21.65 22.29
CA TYR A 475 29.38 -20.57 22.54
C TYR A 475 27.94 -20.97 22.17
N LYS A 476 27.71 -21.59 21.02
CA LYS A 476 26.39 -22.12 20.63
C LYS A 476 25.84 -23.09 21.67
N LYS A 477 26.68 -24.00 22.19
CA LYS A 477 26.26 -24.94 23.23
C LYS A 477 25.85 -24.20 24.49
N ALA A 478 26.71 -23.34 25.05
CA ALA A 478 26.40 -22.59 26.26
C ALA A 478 25.13 -21.72 26.12
N LEU A 479 24.92 -21.10 24.96
CA LEU A 479 23.69 -20.36 24.64
C LEU A 479 22.46 -21.28 24.54
N THR A 480 22.60 -22.49 23.98
CA THR A 480 21.48 -23.46 23.91
C THR A 480 21.13 -24.02 25.29
N ASP A 481 22.14 -24.35 26.10
CA ASP A 481 21.99 -24.83 27.47
C ASP A 481 21.38 -23.73 28.37
N ALA A 482 21.65 -22.45 28.08
CA ALA A 482 21.01 -21.29 28.70
C ALA A 482 19.63 -20.91 28.10
N GLY A 483 19.08 -21.70 27.17
CA GLY A 483 17.74 -21.50 26.60
C GLY A 483 17.63 -20.42 25.50
N CYS A 484 18.74 -19.91 24.97
CA CYS A 484 18.75 -18.88 23.94
C CYS A 484 18.33 -19.43 22.56
N ASN A 485 17.53 -18.67 21.81
CA ASN A 485 17.22 -18.96 20.41
C ASN A 485 18.41 -18.61 19.51
N LEU A 486 18.99 -19.58 18.78
CA LEU A 486 20.17 -19.36 17.93
C LEU A 486 19.89 -18.69 16.55
N ASN A 487 18.63 -18.42 16.19
CA ASN A 487 18.30 -17.82 14.89
C ASN A 487 18.96 -16.44 14.61
N PRO A 488 19.09 -15.50 15.58
CA PRO A 488 19.77 -14.22 15.36
C PRO A 488 21.24 -14.37 14.93
N LEU A 489 21.94 -15.37 15.48
CA LEU A 489 23.33 -15.68 15.14
C LEU A 489 23.48 -16.12 13.67
N GLN A 490 22.49 -16.80 13.09
CA GLN A 490 22.51 -17.18 11.68
C GLN A 490 22.50 -15.93 10.77
N TYR A 491 21.65 -14.95 11.08
CA TYR A 491 21.59 -13.68 10.35
C TYR A 491 22.87 -12.86 10.54
N ILE A 492 23.35 -12.71 11.78
CA ILE A 492 24.57 -11.92 12.06
C ILE A 492 25.84 -12.57 11.48
N LYS A 493 25.91 -13.91 11.36
CA LYS A 493 26.98 -14.59 10.59
C LYS A 493 26.96 -14.22 9.10
N GLN A 494 25.78 -14.09 8.49
CA GLN A 494 25.64 -13.65 7.10
C GLN A 494 25.97 -12.16 6.94
N TRP A 495 25.38 -11.29 7.78
CA TRP A 495 25.62 -9.85 7.77
C TRP A 495 27.12 -9.52 7.89
N LYS A 496 27.84 -10.15 8.82
CA LYS A 496 29.29 -9.91 9.00
C LYS A 496 30.13 -10.37 7.79
N ALA A 497 29.65 -11.36 7.03
CA ALA A 497 30.31 -11.76 5.78
C ALA A 497 30.12 -10.71 4.67
N PHE A 498 28.91 -10.14 4.53
CA PHE A 498 28.65 -9.03 3.60
C PHE A 498 29.40 -7.75 3.99
N ALA A 499 29.39 -7.37 5.26
CA ALA A 499 30.11 -6.20 5.77
C ALA A 499 31.62 -6.25 5.49
N LYS A 500 32.22 -7.46 5.50
CA LYS A 500 33.63 -7.66 5.11
C LYS A 500 33.90 -7.53 3.61
N MET A 501 32.90 -7.67 2.74
CA MET A 501 33.05 -7.49 1.29
C MET A 501 32.81 -6.03 0.82
N ALA A 502 32.10 -5.22 1.60
CA ALA A 502 31.79 -3.82 1.30
C ALA A 502 32.66 -2.83 2.12
N SER A 503 33.91 -3.19 2.43
CA SER A 503 34.59 -2.72 3.63
C SER A 503 35.06 -1.26 3.63
N ALA A 504 34.59 -0.51 4.63
CA ALA A 504 35.47 0.25 5.51
C ALA A 504 35.17 -0.19 6.97
N PRO A 505 36.16 -0.40 7.85
CA PRO A 505 35.87 -0.81 9.22
C PRO A 505 35.34 0.37 10.06
N THR A 506 34.13 0.25 10.61
CA THR A 506 33.59 1.20 11.60
C THR A 506 34.41 1.13 12.90
N SER A 507 35.44 1.97 12.96
CA SER A 507 36.36 1.97 14.09
C SER A 507 35.85 2.89 15.20
N TYR A 508 35.29 2.31 16.27
CA TYR A 508 35.23 2.97 17.59
C TYR A 508 36.63 3.55 17.90
N GLY A 509 36.68 4.87 18.06
CA GLY A 509 37.91 5.66 17.94
C GLY A 509 38.32 6.31 19.25
N ASN A 510 39.62 6.24 19.55
CA ASN A 510 40.19 6.83 20.76
C ASN A 510 40.33 8.35 20.63
N THR A 511 39.28 9.08 21.03
CA THR A 511 39.38 10.51 21.36
C THR A 511 39.69 10.66 22.86
N THR A 512 40.45 11.69 23.24
CA THR A 512 40.97 11.87 24.60
C THR A 512 39.87 11.98 25.67
N THR A 513 39.89 11.06 26.63
CA THR A 513 38.90 10.96 27.71
C THR A 513 39.03 12.07 28.75
N LYS A 514 37.93 12.75 29.07
CA LYS A 514 37.75 13.45 30.36
C LYS A 514 37.06 12.50 31.35
N PRO A 515 37.69 12.06 32.44
CA PRO A 515 37.01 11.28 33.48
C PRO A 515 36.09 12.20 34.30
N MET A 516 34.80 11.85 34.39
CA MET A 516 33.87 12.50 35.33
C MET A 516 34.16 12.03 36.75
N GLY A 517 34.92 12.82 37.50
CA GLY A 517 35.32 12.52 38.88
C GLY A 517 34.21 12.76 39.91
N LEU A 518 33.19 11.90 39.94
CA LEU A 518 32.01 12.06 40.82
C LEU A 518 32.07 11.27 42.15
N LEU A 519 32.89 10.22 42.23
CA LEU A 519 32.85 9.23 43.33
C LEU A 519 33.48 9.66 44.67
N SER A 520 34.04 10.86 44.79
CA SER A 520 34.69 11.33 46.03
C SER A 520 33.73 11.86 47.10
N ARG A 521 32.47 12.16 46.76
CA ARG A 521 31.48 12.73 47.71
C ARG A 521 30.56 11.70 48.37
N VAL A 522 30.37 10.54 47.73
CA VAL A 522 29.38 9.52 48.13
C VAL A 522 29.76 8.77 49.42
N MET A 523 31.01 8.90 49.90
CA MET A 523 31.48 8.17 51.09
C MET A 523 31.00 8.70 52.45
N ASN A 524 30.36 9.88 52.53
CA ASN A 524 30.03 10.54 53.80
C ASN A 524 28.53 10.64 54.14
N THR A 525 27.62 10.12 53.33
CA THR A 525 26.17 10.20 53.57
C THR A 525 25.52 8.83 53.46
N GLY A 526 25.14 8.22 54.60
CA GLY A 526 24.70 6.84 54.69
C GLY A 526 23.26 6.58 54.23
N SER A 527 22.96 6.71 52.94
CA SER A 527 21.66 6.31 52.39
C SER A 527 21.58 4.78 52.15
N GLN A 528 20.46 4.16 52.53
CA GLN A 528 20.24 2.72 52.34
C GLN A 528 20.06 2.30 50.86
N PHE A 529 19.91 3.28 49.96
CA PHE A 529 19.53 3.04 48.57
C PHE A 529 20.70 2.55 47.67
N VAL A 530 21.96 2.89 48.02
CA VAL A 530 23.14 2.64 47.17
C VAL A 530 24.33 2.09 47.97
N MET A 531 24.44 0.77 48.11
CA MET A 531 25.60 0.13 48.77
C MET A 531 26.29 -0.99 47.98
N GLU A 532 25.60 -1.76 47.15
CA GLU A 532 26.19 -2.84 46.32
C GLU A 532 25.68 -2.78 44.86
N GLY A 533 26.53 -3.13 43.90
CA GLY A 533 26.22 -3.21 42.45
C GLY A 533 26.54 -1.97 41.59
N VAL A 534 26.76 -0.78 42.18
CA VAL A 534 26.78 0.49 41.40
C VAL A 534 28.12 1.27 41.45
N LYS A 535 29.04 0.88 42.35
CA LYS A 535 30.11 1.78 42.85
C LYS A 535 31.28 2.11 41.89
N ASN A 536 31.42 1.47 40.73
CA ASN A 536 32.63 1.58 39.88
C ASN A 536 32.40 1.94 38.39
N LEU A 537 31.15 2.17 37.94
CA LEU A 537 30.85 2.35 36.51
C LEU A 537 31.15 3.77 36.01
N VAL A 538 32.37 3.97 35.49
CA VAL A 538 32.79 5.22 34.84
C VAL A 538 32.36 5.23 33.37
N LEU A 539 31.28 5.96 33.07
CA LEU A 539 30.82 6.18 31.69
C LEU A 539 31.85 6.98 30.88
N LYS A 540 32.27 6.44 29.74
CA LYS A 540 33.18 7.10 28.79
C LYS A 540 32.35 7.84 27.75
N GLN A 541 32.42 9.18 27.71
CA GLN A 541 31.87 9.93 26.60
C GLN A 541 32.67 9.64 25.31
N GLN A 542 32.07 8.90 24.38
CA GLN A 542 32.58 8.67 23.03
C GLN A 542 31.52 9.09 22.00
N ASN A 543 31.95 9.63 20.86
CA ASN A 543 31.04 9.94 19.76
C ASN A 543 30.72 8.65 18.99
N LEU A 544 29.45 8.24 19.00
CA LEU A 544 28.95 7.07 18.28
C LEU A 544 29.07 7.26 16.75
N PRO A 545 29.00 6.19 15.93
CA PRO A 545 29.15 6.29 14.48
C PRO A 545 28.22 7.33 13.83
N VAL A 546 26.95 7.37 14.25
CA VAL A 546 25.96 8.37 13.80
C VAL A 546 26.42 9.81 14.08
N THR A 547 26.87 10.09 15.30
CA THR A 547 27.35 11.40 15.75
C THR A 547 28.61 11.83 15.00
N ARG A 548 29.54 10.90 14.72
CA ARG A 548 30.74 11.16 13.90
C ARG A 548 30.41 11.49 12.45
N ILE A 549 29.49 10.75 11.84
CA ILE A 549 29.06 10.98 10.46
C ILE A 549 28.40 12.37 10.35
N LEU A 550 27.61 12.76 11.34
CA LEU A 550 27.07 14.11 11.44
C LEU A 550 28.19 15.16 11.56
N ASP A 551 29.14 14.99 12.48
CA ASP A 551 30.26 15.93 12.70
C ASP A 551 31.08 16.19 11.43
N ASN A 552 31.44 15.12 10.71
CA ASN A 552 32.14 15.23 9.42
C ASN A 552 31.33 16.03 8.39
N LEU A 553 30.01 15.77 8.29
CA LEU A 553 29.12 16.39 7.30
C LEU A 553 28.71 17.82 7.65
N MET A 554 28.59 18.17 8.94
CA MET A 554 28.28 19.55 9.39
C MET A 554 29.46 20.50 9.13
N GLU A 555 30.69 20.07 9.41
CA GLU A 555 31.90 20.86 9.16
C GLU A 555 32.43 20.77 7.71
N MET A 556 31.88 19.91 6.86
CA MET A 556 32.39 19.63 5.50
C MET A 556 33.87 19.17 5.51
N LYS A 557 34.25 18.42 6.55
CA LYS A 557 35.51 17.67 6.67
C LYS A 557 35.58 16.63 5.55
N SER A 558 36.76 16.46 4.95
CA SER A 558 37.01 15.30 4.07
C SER A 558 37.37 14.11 4.94
N ASN A 559 36.66 13.00 4.77
CA ASN A 559 36.81 11.80 5.55
C ASN A 559 36.35 10.59 4.72
N PRO A 560 37.15 9.51 4.58
CA PRO A 560 36.75 8.30 3.85
C PRO A 560 35.40 7.70 4.26
N GLU A 561 34.94 7.93 5.49
CA GLU A 561 33.62 7.49 5.99
C GLU A 561 32.44 8.29 5.39
N THR A 562 32.68 9.50 4.89
CA THR A 562 31.62 10.43 4.41
C THR A 562 31.83 11.03 3.02
N ASP A 563 33.02 10.93 2.43
CA ASP A 563 33.34 11.57 1.14
C ASP A 563 32.47 11.03 -0.03
N ASP A 564 32.03 9.78 0.04
CA ASP A 564 31.13 9.20 -0.97
C ASP A 564 29.65 9.61 -0.82
N TYR A 565 29.24 10.26 0.28
CA TYR A 565 27.83 10.59 0.51
C TYR A 565 27.27 11.49 -0.60
N ARG A 566 26.15 11.10 -1.21
CA ARG A 566 25.48 11.90 -2.24
C ARG A 566 25.02 13.25 -1.68
N TYR A 567 24.79 14.20 -2.58
CA TYR A 567 24.31 15.55 -2.27
C TYR A 567 23.10 15.85 -3.15
N PHE A 568 21.97 16.21 -2.52
CA PHE A 568 20.77 16.67 -3.22
C PHE A 568 20.35 18.05 -2.68
N ASP A 569 20.05 18.96 -3.60
CA ASP A 569 19.45 20.26 -3.26
C ASP A 569 18.10 20.43 -3.98
N PRO A 570 16.96 20.26 -3.28
CA PRO A 570 15.63 20.43 -3.84
C PRO A 570 15.31 21.83 -4.39
N LYS A 571 16.01 22.89 -3.96
CA LYS A 571 15.82 24.26 -4.47
C LYS A 571 16.59 24.52 -5.77
N MET A 572 17.60 23.72 -6.12
CA MET A 572 18.33 23.87 -7.38
C MET A 572 17.53 23.32 -8.56
N LEU A 573 16.76 24.18 -9.23
CA LEU A 573 15.90 23.82 -10.38
C LEU A 573 16.68 23.32 -11.62
N ARG A 574 17.98 23.57 -11.70
CA ARG A 574 18.92 23.01 -12.69
C ARG A 574 20.26 22.75 -12.00
N GLY A 575 20.70 21.49 -11.95
CA GLY A 575 22.00 21.08 -11.42
C GLY A 575 22.37 19.68 -11.90
N ASN A 576 23.67 19.37 -11.98
CA ASN A 576 24.15 18.01 -12.21
C ASN A 576 24.10 17.22 -10.90
N ASP A 577 23.72 15.94 -10.96
CA ASP A 577 23.47 15.02 -9.82
C ASP A 577 24.70 14.67 -8.94
N SER A 578 25.82 15.40 -9.08
CA SER A 578 27.14 14.98 -8.60
C SER A 578 28.10 16.08 -8.12
N SER A 579 27.78 17.38 -8.29
CA SER A 579 28.69 18.46 -7.89
C SER A 579 28.26 19.14 -6.58
N VAL A 580 28.88 18.76 -5.45
CA VAL A 580 28.83 19.54 -4.21
C VAL A 580 29.36 20.96 -4.49
N PRO A 581 28.68 22.03 -4.03
CA PRO A 581 29.17 23.40 -4.21
C PRO A 581 30.58 23.57 -3.63
N ARG A 582 31.50 24.20 -4.39
CA ARG A 582 32.90 24.41 -3.96
C ARG A 582 33.05 25.31 -2.73
N ASN A 583 32.00 26.02 -2.32
CA ASN A 583 32.03 26.98 -1.22
C ASN A 583 31.65 26.29 0.11
N LYS A 584 32.66 26.02 0.95
CA LYS A 584 32.53 25.21 2.18
C LYS A 584 32.05 26.03 3.38
N ASN A 585 30.78 26.43 3.40
CA ASN A 585 30.17 26.95 4.63
C ASN A 585 29.69 25.79 5.50
N PRO A 586 30.04 25.72 6.79
CA PRO A 586 29.46 24.74 7.73
C PRO A 586 27.95 24.94 7.92
N PHE A 587 27.26 23.85 8.25
CA PHE A 587 25.83 23.86 8.58
C PHE A 587 25.60 24.18 10.07
N GLN A 588 24.70 25.12 10.36
CA GLN A 588 24.27 25.47 11.72
C GLN A 588 23.10 24.62 12.24
N GLU A 589 22.27 24.09 11.35
CA GLU A 589 21.16 23.18 11.69
C GLU A 589 21.28 21.86 10.93
N ALA A 590 20.88 20.76 11.58
CA ALA A 590 20.84 19.44 10.97
C ALA A 590 19.63 18.63 11.44
N ILE A 591 19.22 17.65 10.64
CA ILE A 591 18.28 16.59 10.99
C ILE A 591 18.97 15.28 10.65
N VAL A 592 19.19 14.43 11.65
CA VAL A 592 19.61 13.03 11.45
C VAL A 592 18.37 12.16 11.39
N PHE A 593 18.33 11.19 10.47
CA PHE A 593 17.26 10.19 10.43
C PHE A 593 17.82 8.81 10.05
N VAL A 594 17.52 7.78 10.85
CA VAL A 594 18.08 6.44 10.64
C VAL A 594 17.04 5.44 10.12
N VAL A 595 17.22 5.07 8.86
CA VAL A 595 16.45 4.06 8.13
C VAL A 595 16.66 2.69 8.77
N GLY A 596 15.56 2.01 9.09
CA GLY A 596 15.51 0.73 9.79
C GLY A 596 15.33 0.84 11.31
N GLY A 597 15.73 1.95 11.95
CA GLY A 597 15.61 2.14 13.40
C GLY A 597 16.69 3.05 13.98
N GLY A 598 16.39 3.69 15.10
CA GLY A 598 17.33 4.44 15.94
C GLY A 598 16.97 4.31 17.41
N ASN A 599 17.88 4.66 18.31
CA ASN A 599 17.77 4.39 19.76
C ASN A 599 17.97 5.67 20.61
N TYR A 600 17.45 5.67 21.84
CA TYR A 600 17.60 6.76 22.81
C TYR A 600 19.07 7.06 23.16
N ILE A 601 19.97 6.06 23.10
CA ILE A 601 21.42 6.26 23.26
C ILE A 601 21.98 7.20 22.19
N GLU A 602 21.56 7.01 20.94
CA GLU A 602 22.03 7.81 19.80
C GLU A 602 21.49 9.25 19.89
N TYR A 603 20.22 9.39 20.29
CA TYR A 603 19.63 10.70 20.57
C TYR A 603 20.38 11.42 21.70
N GLN A 604 20.66 10.75 22.82
CA GLN A 604 21.41 11.34 23.93
C GLN A 604 22.85 11.73 23.53
N ASN A 605 23.52 10.89 22.74
CA ASN A 605 24.87 11.18 22.24
C ASN A 605 24.90 12.39 21.28
N LEU A 606 23.85 12.57 20.48
CA LEU A 606 23.65 13.78 19.66
C LEU A 606 23.36 15.01 20.53
N VAL A 607 22.48 14.90 21.54
CA VAL A 607 22.19 15.99 22.50
C VAL A 607 23.46 16.45 23.23
N ASP A 608 24.30 15.53 23.68
CA ASP A 608 25.55 15.88 24.36
C ASP A 608 26.61 16.43 23.38
N TYR A 609 26.57 16.05 22.10
CA TYR A 609 27.37 16.70 21.06
C TYR A 609 26.96 18.17 20.85
N ILE A 610 25.66 18.52 20.86
CA ILE A 610 25.20 19.93 20.82
C ILE A 610 25.76 20.72 22.00
N LYS A 611 25.64 20.19 23.23
CA LYS A 611 26.14 20.85 24.44
C LYS A 611 27.64 21.15 24.36
N ASN A 612 28.43 20.22 23.80
CA ASN A 612 29.86 20.40 23.60
C ASN A 612 30.23 21.40 22.47
N LEU A 613 29.37 21.57 21.47
CA LEU A 613 29.54 22.59 20.41
C LEU A 613 29.29 24.03 20.91
N ALA A 614 28.57 24.22 22.02
CA ALA A 614 28.21 25.54 22.55
C ALA A 614 28.64 25.76 24.02
N PRO A 615 29.94 25.84 24.35
CA PRO A 615 30.44 25.87 25.74
C PRO A 615 30.14 27.15 26.55
N GLY A 616 29.25 28.03 26.09
CA GLY A 616 29.10 29.40 26.59
C GLY A 616 27.77 29.76 27.25
N LEU A 617 26.79 28.84 27.32
CA LEU A 617 25.46 29.11 27.86
C LEU A 617 24.99 28.00 28.82
N GLY A 618 25.50 28.04 30.05
CA GLY A 618 25.00 27.24 31.17
C GLY A 618 24.15 28.08 32.15
N ASP A 619 23.11 27.46 32.71
CA ASP A 619 22.47 27.82 33.99
C ASP A 619 21.83 29.21 34.19
N HIS A 620 21.45 29.92 33.12
CA HIS A 620 20.62 31.14 33.22
C HIS A 620 19.29 31.05 32.45
N GLN A 621 18.42 30.12 32.85
CA GLN A 621 17.01 30.13 32.42
C GLN A 621 16.02 29.55 33.45
N LEU A 622 16.22 29.85 34.74
CA LEU A 622 15.29 29.49 35.83
C LEU A 622 14.88 30.68 36.73
N GLN A 623 14.74 31.88 36.14
CA GLN A 623 14.03 33.01 36.77
C GLN A 623 13.69 34.09 35.73
N HIS A 624 12.40 34.23 35.39
CA HIS A 624 11.63 35.48 35.50
C HIS A 624 10.22 35.27 34.95
N ASP A 625 9.22 35.58 35.78
CA ASP A 625 7.83 35.80 35.35
C ASP A 625 7.27 36.95 36.20
N SER A 626 7.33 38.18 35.67
CA SER A 626 6.70 39.38 36.28
C SER A 626 6.74 40.59 35.34
N ASP A 627 5.57 41.24 35.23
CA ASP A 627 5.31 42.63 34.80
C ASP A 627 5.53 43.04 33.31
N PRO A 628 4.54 43.66 32.63
CA PRO A 628 4.65 44.11 31.24
C PRO A 628 4.72 45.63 31.07
N GLN A 629 5.69 46.14 30.29
CA GLN A 629 5.63 47.50 29.74
C GLN A 629 6.13 47.59 28.29
N TRP A 630 5.28 48.12 27.42
CA TRP A 630 5.61 48.53 26.05
C TRP A 630 6.03 49.99 26.03
N GLN A 631 7.13 50.32 25.34
CA GLN A 631 7.32 51.66 24.77
C GLN A 631 8.14 51.63 23.47
N ARG A 632 7.96 52.69 22.66
CA ARG A 632 8.41 52.79 21.25
C ARG A 632 9.87 53.21 21.14
N TYR A 633 10.47 52.95 19.97
CA TYR A 633 11.24 53.98 19.26
C TYR A 633 11.00 53.89 17.74
N ASP A 634 10.92 55.05 17.09
CA ASP A 634 10.71 55.25 15.66
C ASP A 634 12.03 55.58 14.91
N CYS A 635 11.99 55.58 13.56
CA CYS A 635 12.46 56.68 12.67
C CYS A 635 13.33 56.28 11.44
N CYS A 636 12.76 56.55 10.25
CA CYS A 636 13.34 57.42 9.19
C CYS A 636 14.44 56.94 8.18
N THR A 637 13.96 56.42 7.05
CA THR A 637 14.19 56.90 5.65
C THR A 637 15.38 57.81 5.24
N SER A 638 16.14 57.40 4.20
CA SER A 638 16.63 58.20 3.03
C SER A 638 17.28 57.24 1.99
N ARG A 639 17.08 57.31 0.66
CA ARG A 639 17.57 58.25 -0.41
C ARG A 639 19.11 58.41 -0.46
N SER A 640 19.83 58.39 -1.61
CA SER A 640 19.60 57.98 -3.03
C SER A 640 20.99 57.95 -3.76
N SER A 641 21.26 57.88 -5.10
CA SER A 641 20.51 57.84 -6.39
C SER A 641 21.45 57.61 -7.62
N PHE A 642 21.05 56.78 -8.61
CA PHE A 642 21.43 56.85 -10.06
C PHE A 642 22.91 56.61 -10.49
N PRO A 643 23.28 56.46 -11.80
CA PRO A 643 22.55 56.71 -13.07
C PRO A 643 22.43 55.52 -14.09
N VAL A 644 21.97 55.83 -15.33
CA VAL A 644 21.47 54.89 -16.37
C VAL A 644 21.88 55.32 -17.80
N THR A 645 22.15 54.36 -18.69
CA THR A 645 22.04 54.35 -20.18
C THR A 645 22.10 52.88 -20.66
N GLY A 646 21.56 52.39 -21.79
CA GLY A 646 20.91 52.98 -22.98
C GLY A 646 21.81 52.97 -24.23
N ILE A 647 21.43 52.58 -25.46
CA ILE A 647 20.18 52.04 -26.10
C ILE A 647 20.61 51.27 -27.40
N ILE A 648 19.68 50.60 -28.13
CA ILE A 648 19.68 50.25 -29.59
C ILE A 648 20.05 48.80 -30.04
N SER A 649 19.29 48.32 -31.03
CA SER A 649 19.50 47.23 -32.01
C SER A 649 18.96 47.74 -33.38
N PRO A 650 19.25 47.19 -34.60
CA PRO A 650 18.89 45.81 -34.99
C PRO A 650 19.65 45.14 -36.22
N GLU A 651 19.18 43.95 -36.62
CA GLU A 651 19.02 43.36 -37.99
C GLU A 651 20.15 42.85 -38.94
N PHE A 652 19.85 41.69 -39.60
CA PHE A 652 20.19 41.12 -40.95
C PHE A 652 21.64 41.17 -41.55
N ASP A 653 22.14 40.25 -42.44
CA ASP A 653 21.64 39.00 -43.07
C ASP A 653 22.80 38.01 -43.50
N ASN A 654 22.46 36.95 -44.26
CA ASN A 654 23.22 35.80 -44.78
C ASN A 654 24.48 36.02 -45.65
N TRP A 655 25.38 35.03 -45.64
CA TRP A 655 25.88 34.37 -46.89
C TRP A 655 26.40 32.93 -46.64
N ARG A 656 26.33 32.05 -47.66
CA ARG A 656 26.92 30.69 -47.74
C ARG A 656 28.06 30.62 -48.77
N ILE A 657 29.04 29.71 -48.62
CA ILE A 657 29.49 28.71 -49.63
C ILE A 657 30.68 27.88 -49.09
N SER A 658 30.92 26.69 -49.66
CA SER A 658 31.91 25.70 -49.23
C SER A 658 33.15 25.65 -50.15
N VAL A 659 34.23 24.97 -49.71
CA VAL A 659 34.92 23.87 -50.46
C VAL A 659 35.98 23.17 -49.57
N CYS A 660 36.43 21.98 -49.97
CA CYS A 660 37.23 20.97 -49.23
C CYS A 660 38.77 21.15 -49.28
N LEU A 661 39.48 20.14 -48.73
CA LEU A 661 40.92 19.78 -48.85
C LEU A 661 41.85 20.52 -47.87
N LEU A 662 42.84 19.90 -47.18
CA LEU A 662 43.57 18.61 -47.35
C LEU A 662 43.88 17.86 -46.01
N LEU A 663 44.48 16.67 -46.12
CA LEU A 663 45.07 15.78 -45.07
C LEU A 663 46.63 15.85 -45.11
N PRO A 664 47.46 15.09 -44.32
CA PRO A 664 47.24 14.19 -43.17
C PRO A 664 48.12 14.57 -41.92
N PRO A 665 48.91 13.67 -41.26
CA PRO A 665 48.64 13.01 -39.97
C PRO A 665 49.60 13.49 -38.83
N GLU A 666 49.95 12.82 -37.72
CA GLU A 666 49.80 11.47 -37.09
C GLU A 666 49.89 11.65 -35.53
N PRO A 667 49.94 10.64 -34.60
CA PRO A 667 49.83 9.17 -34.72
C PRO A 667 48.67 8.57 -33.85
N VAL A 668 48.70 7.25 -33.60
CA VAL A 668 47.61 6.48 -32.98
C VAL A 668 47.90 6.04 -31.53
N GLY A 669 46.89 6.15 -30.65
CA GLY A 669 46.71 5.29 -29.48
C GLY A 669 45.30 4.66 -29.55
N SER A 670 45.18 3.34 -29.37
CA SER A 670 43.96 2.61 -29.79
C SER A 670 43.42 1.62 -28.74
N GLU A 671 42.15 1.78 -28.39
CA GLU A 671 41.29 0.68 -27.96
C GLU A 671 40.13 0.51 -28.97
N GLY A 672 39.99 -0.71 -29.49
CA GLY A 672 39.01 -1.03 -30.53
C GLY A 672 37.65 -1.40 -29.93
N ALA A 673 36.75 -0.43 -29.76
CA ALA A 673 35.37 -0.72 -29.37
C ALA A 673 34.67 -1.58 -30.46
N VAL A 674 34.33 -2.83 -30.10
CA VAL A 674 33.59 -3.74 -30.99
C VAL A 674 32.21 -3.16 -31.29
N PRO A 675 31.76 -3.11 -32.57
CA PRO A 675 30.42 -2.64 -32.92
C PRO A 675 29.34 -3.47 -32.23
N ILE A 676 28.39 -2.80 -31.58
CA ILE A 676 27.33 -3.47 -30.80
C ILE A 676 26.37 -4.17 -31.78
N PRO A 677 26.19 -5.50 -31.73
CA PRO A 677 25.21 -6.18 -32.58
C PRO A 677 23.79 -5.74 -32.18
N ILE A 678 23.00 -5.32 -33.16
CA ILE A 678 21.62 -4.86 -32.98
C ILE A 678 20.65 -5.67 -33.85
N THR A 679 19.34 -5.51 -33.63
CA THR A 679 18.28 -6.11 -34.45
C THR A 679 17.78 -5.14 -35.51
N CYS A 680 17.09 -5.65 -36.54
CA CYS A 680 16.38 -4.82 -37.54
C CYS A 680 15.39 -3.83 -36.91
N SER A 681 14.84 -4.16 -35.74
CA SER A 681 13.87 -3.37 -34.97
C SER A 681 14.49 -2.43 -33.92
N THR A 682 15.82 -2.43 -33.72
CA THR A 682 16.46 -1.56 -32.71
C THR A 682 16.44 -0.09 -33.17
N ARG A 683 15.94 0.82 -32.33
CA ARG A 683 15.71 2.23 -32.66
C ARG A 683 16.76 3.14 -32.04
N GLY A 684 16.84 4.37 -32.52
CA GLY A 684 17.78 5.38 -32.00
C GLY A 684 17.65 5.62 -30.49
N LEU A 685 16.42 5.59 -29.93
CA LEU A 685 16.16 5.78 -28.51
C LEU A 685 16.58 4.59 -27.62
N ASP A 686 16.77 3.42 -28.22
CA ASP A 686 17.24 2.23 -27.50
C ASP A 686 18.76 2.30 -27.23
N ILE A 687 19.48 3.24 -27.87
CA ILE A 687 20.92 3.47 -27.70
C ILE A 687 21.18 4.73 -26.84
N ARG A 688 21.52 4.51 -25.56
CA ARG A 688 21.76 5.57 -24.57
C ARG A 688 23.12 6.30 -24.67
N LYS A 689 23.81 6.22 -25.82
CA LYS A 689 25.11 6.88 -26.03
C LYS A 689 24.97 8.03 -27.01
N GLU A 690 25.71 9.12 -26.81
CA GLU A 690 25.76 10.25 -27.76
C GLU A 690 26.35 9.82 -29.12
N LYS A 691 27.24 8.82 -29.10
CA LYS A 691 27.87 8.22 -30.27
C LYS A 691 28.07 6.73 -30.02
N ALA A 692 27.74 5.89 -31.00
CA ALA A 692 28.04 4.45 -30.95
C ALA A 692 28.32 3.88 -32.33
N ASP A 693 29.10 2.80 -32.37
CA ASP A 693 29.20 1.90 -33.51
C ASP A 693 28.31 0.67 -33.23
N VAL A 694 27.46 0.32 -34.19
CA VAL A 694 26.52 -0.80 -34.13
C VAL A 694 26.66 -1.67 -35.39
N LEU A 695 26.27 -2.94 -35.30
CA LEU A 695 26.30 -3.89 -36.42
C LEU A 695 24.87 -4.31 -36.76
N CYS A 696 24.38 -3.88 -37.93
CA CYS A 696 23.09 -4.30 -38.47
C CYS A 696 23.20 -5.67 -39.15
N PRO A 697 22.26 -6.59 -38.92
CA PRO A 697 22.22 -7.89 -39.57
C PRO A 697 21.75 -7.75 -41.03
N GLY A 698 22.08 -8.74 -41.85
CA GLY A 698 21.56 -8.85 -43.22
C GLY A 698 20.19 -9.51 -43.27
N GLY A 699 19.46 -9.28 -44.37
CA GLY A 699 18.15 -9.90 -44.61
C GLY A 699 16.97 -9.30 -43.84
N CYS A 700 17.11 -8.09 -43.29
CA CYS A 700 16.00 -7.40 -42.64
C CYS A 700 14.81 -7.18 -43.61
N PRO A 701 13.57 -7.52 -43.22
CA PRO A 701 12.39 -7.28 -44.04
C PRO A 701 12.12 -5.78 -44.20
N LEU A 702 11.98 -5.32 -45.45
CA LEU A 702 11.84 -3.89 -45.75
C LEU A 702 10.51 -3.29 -45.30
N GLU A 703 9.46 -4.10 -45.27
CA GLU A 703 8.09 -3.70 -44.91
C GLU A 703 7.90 -3.46 -43.40
N GLU A 704 8.83 -3.93 -42.55
CA GLU A 704 8.77 -3.75 -41.09
C GLU A 704 9.54 -2.50 -40.60
N PHE A 705 10.25 -1.79 -41.48
CA PHE A 705 11.10 -0.67 -41.08
C PHE A 705 10.32 0.62 -40.81
N SER A 706 9.94 0.83 -39.55
CA SER A 706 9.49 2.14 -39.07
C SER A 706 10.65 3.16 -39.10
N VAL A 707 10.58 4.14 -40.01
CA VAL A 707 11.58 5.21 -40.19
C VAL A 707 10.86 6.55 -40.35
N PHE A 708 11.20 7.54 -39.52
CA PHE A 708 10.59 8.87 -39.55
C PHE A 708 11.63 9.94 -39.86
N GLY A 709 11.40 10.73 -40.91
CA GLY A 709 12.32 11.77 -41.38
C GLY A 709 13.35 11.31 -42.42
N HIS A 710 14.30 12.20 -42.74
CA HIS A 710 15.38 11.96 -43.69
C HIS A 710 16.63 12.75 -43.25
N ILE A 711 17.83 12.20 -43.50
CA ILE A 711 19.14 12.70 -43.00
C ILE A 711 19.28 12.63 -41.47
N VAL A 712 18.35 13.26 -40.75
CA VAL A 712 18.17 13.20 -39.31
C VAL A 712 16.82 12.56 -39.06
N TYR A 713 16.83 11.47 -38.30
CA TYR A 713 15.67 10.63 -38.05
C TYR A 713 15.19 10.80 -36.60
N ALA A 714 13.88 10.75 -36.36
CA ALA A 714 13.37 10.75 -35.00
C ALA A 714 13.86 9.50 -34.25
N SER A 715 14.17 9.60 -32.96
CA SER A 715 14.77 8.49 -32.19
C SER A 715 13.91 7.23 -32.11
N VAL A 716 12.62 7.29 -32.43
CA VAL A 716 11.73 6.12 -32.58
C VAL A 716 11.96 5.32 -33.88
N SER A 717 12.75 5.84 -34.83
CA SER A 717 13.09 5.15 -36.08
C SER A 717 14.07 3.99 -35.86
N SER A 718 13.89 2.88 -36.58
CA SER A 718 14.87 1.80 -36.70
C SER A 718 16.22 2.34 -37.18
N ILE A 719 17.32 1.97 -36.52
CA ILE A 719 18.67 2.36 -36.91
C ILE A 719 19.07 1.70 -38.23
N CYS A 720 18.72 0.41 -38.41
CA CYS A 720 19.05 -0.31 -39.63
C CYS A 720 18.19 0.15 -40.81
N GLY A 721 16.90 0.42 -40.59
CA GLY A 721 16.03 1.03 -41.60
C GLY A 721 16.52 2.42 -42.00
N ALA A 722 16.87 3.27 -41.02
CA ALA A 722 17.45 4.58 -41.26
C ALA A 722 18.80 4.52 -42.00
N ALA A 723 19.63 3.50 -41.74
CA ALA A 723 20.93 3.30 -42.39
C ALA A 723 20.81 2.80 -43.83
N VAL A 724 19.88 1.87 -44.12
CA VAL A 724 19.54 1.48 -45.50
C VAL A 724 18.93 2.66 -46.25
N HIS A 725 17.92 3.34 -45.67
CA HIS A 725 17.31 4.55 -46.25
C HIS A 725 18.34 5.65 -46.55
N ARG A 726 19.36 5.82 -45.69
CA ARG A 726 20.46 6.77 -45.90
C ARG A 726 21.53 6.31 -46.92
N GLY A 727 21.51 5.06 -47.35
CA GLY A 727 22.53 4.47 -48.23
C GLY A 727 23.87 4.17 -47.53
N VAL A 728 23.85 4.01 -46.21
CA VAL A 728 25.04 3.73 -45.38
C VAL A 728 25.43 2.24 -45.43
N ILE A 729 24.42 1.38 -45.50
CA ILE A 729 24.52 -0.08 -45.70
C ILE A 729 23.48 -0.54 -46.72
N GLY A 730 23.70 -1.69 -47.35
CA GLY A 730 22.68 -2.36 -48.15
C GLY A 730 21.87 -3.37 -47.33
N HIS A 731 20.97 -4.10 -48.00
CA HIS A 731 20.14 -5.16 -47.39
C HIS A 731 20.96 -6.34 -46.82
N SER A 732 22.25 -6.42 -47.15
CA SER A 732 23.24 -7.35 -46.57
C SER A 732 23.60 -7.05 -45.10
N GLY A 733 23.16 -5.91 -44.54
CA GLY A 733 23.60 -5.44 -43.24
C GLY A 733 25.00 -4.81 -43.29
N GLY A 734 25.58 -4.56 -42.11
CA GLY A 734 26.92 -4.00 -41.96
C GLY A 734 27.07 -3.03 -40.77
N PRO A 735 28.30 -2.54 -40.51
CA PRO A 735 28.59 -1.63 -39.41
C PRO A 735 28.10 -0.21 -39.71
N VAL A 736 27.29 0.32 -38.79
CA VAL A 736 26.71 1.67 -38.83
C VAL A 736 27.22 2.45 -37.63
N ARG A 737 27.63 3.70 -37.83
CA ARG A 737 27.91 4.65 -36.76
C ARG A 737 26.72 5.58 -36.58
N ILE A 738 26.24 5.69 -35.35
CA ILE A 738 25.14 6.56 -34.94
C ILE A 738 25.64 7.73 -34.10
N TYR A 739 25.01 8.88 -34.32
CA TYR A 739 25.19 10.12 -33.57
C TYR A 739 23.83 10.59 -33.10
N SER A 740 23.65 10.70 -31.78
CA SER A 740 22.42 11.18 -31.15
C SER A 740 22.37 12.72 -31.21
N LEU A 741 21.17 13.27 -31.35
CA LEU A 741 20.91 14.69 -31.59
C LEU A 741 19.67 15.15 -30.80
N PRO A 742 19.52 16.46 -30.51
CA PRO A 742 18.28 17.01 -29.98
C PRO A 742 17.07 16.71 -30.87
N GLY A 743 15.87 16.76 -30.29
CA GLY A 743 14.60 16.61 -31.00
C GLY A 743 14.33 17.69 -32.04
N ARG A 744 13.30 17.47 -32.86
CA ARG A 744 12.86 18.39 -33.91
C ARG A 744 11.34 18.49 -33.95
N GLU A 745 10.87 19.63 -34.46
CA GLU A 745 9.46 19.98 -34.64
C GLU A 745 9.00 19.88 -36.10
N ASN A 746 9.71 19.08 -36.91
CA ASN A 746 9.20 18.48 -38.15
C ASN A 746 10.23 17.45 -38.67
N TYR A 747 9.73 16.32 -39.16
CA TYR A 747 10.51 15.29 -39.86
C TYR A 747 9.81 14.96 -41.18
N SER A 748 10.43 15.28 -42.32
CA SER A 748 9.81 15.08 -43.65
C SER A 748 10.00 13.65 -44.18
N SER A 749 8.92 13.07 -44.70
CA SER A 749 8.92 11.82 -45.48
C SER A 749 9.72 11.98 -46.78
N VAL A 750 10.50 10.95 -47.12
CA VAL A 750 11.19 10.76 -48.41
C VAL A 750 11.16 9.27 -48.76
N VAL A 751 11.21 8.92 -50.06
CA VAL A 751 11.51 7.56 -50.51
C VAL A 751 12.98 7.50 -50.94
N ALA A 752 13.79 6.66 -50.30
CA ALA A 752 15.20 6.48 -50.65
C ALA A 752 15.66 5.04 -50.39
N ASN A 753 16.50 4.51 -51.31
CA ASN A 753 17.15 3.20 -51.18
C ASN A 753 16.18 2.03 -50.86
N GLY A 754 14.99 2.04 -51.47
CA GLY A 754 13.97 1.00 -51.30
C GLY A 754 13.14 1.09 -50.01
N ILE A 755 13.29 2.16 -49.22
CA ILE A 755 12.49 2.43 -48.01
C ILE A 755 11.74 3.76 -48.20
N GLN A 756 10.49 3.81 -47.75
CA GLN A 756 9.72 5.06 -47.61
C GLN A 756 9.72 5.48 -46.14
N SER A 757 10.35 6.60 -45.81
CA SER A 757 10.23 7.18 -44.47
C SER A 757 8.92 7.93 -44.32
N GLN A 758 8.42 8.04 -43.09
CA GLN A 758 7.16 8.68 -42.74
C GLN A 758 7.37 10.11 -42.21
N THR A 759 6.35 10.95 -42.30
CA THR A 759 6.30 12.25 -41.64
C THR A 759 6.07 12.11 -40.15
N LEU A 760 6.73 12.94 -39.33
CA LEU A 760 6.43 13.07 -37.90
C LEU A 760 6.48 14.54 -37.51
N SER A 761 5.45 15.02 -36.81
CA SER A 761 5.31 16.44 -36.47
C SER A 761 6.31 16.89 -35.41
N ARG A 762 6.44 16.16 -34.29
CA ARG A 762 7.40 16.49 -33.23
C ARG A 762 7.88 15.24 -32.50
N TRP A 763 9.17 15.19 -32.17
CA TRP A 763 9.76 14.13 -31.34
C TRP A 763 10.97 14.63 -30.56
N SER A 764 11.13 14.16 -29.32
CA SER A 764 12.01 14.76 -28.30
C SER A 764 13.51 14.55 -28.49
N ALA A 765 13.92 13.54 -29.29
CA ALA A 765 15.31 13.28 -29.65
C ALA A 765 15.44 12.81 -31.10
N SER A 766 16.58 13.05 -31.73
CA SER A 766 16.87 12.59 -33.09
C SER A 766 18.17 11.79 -33.14
N PHE A 767 18.48 11.20 -34.29
CA PHE A 767 19.83 10.68 -34.59
C PHE A 767 20.16 10.82 -36.07
N THR A 768 21.44 10.66 -36.41
CA THR A 768 21.89 10.46 -37.79
C THR A 768 22.88 9.29 -37.87
N VAL A 769 23.07 8.77 -39.09
CA VAL A 769 23.81 7.54 -39.38
C VAL A 769 24.90 7.79 -40.43
N THR A 770 26.09 7.25 -40.19
CA THR A 770 27.24 7.22 -41.11
C THR A 770 27.90 5.84 -41.11
N LYS A 771 28.85 5.60 -42.01
CA LYS A 771 29.47 4.27 -42.18
C LYS A 771 30.40 3.94 -41.01
N GLY A 772 30.18 2.79 -40.36
CA GLY A 772 31.04 2.31 -39.28
C GLY A 772 32.39 1.78 -39.79
N LYS A 773 33.38 1.68 -38.90
CA LYS A 773 34.66 1.02 -39.23
C LYS A 773 34.52 -0.49 -39.09
N SER A 774 34.90 -1.26 -40.12
CA SER A 774 35.06 -2.71 -40.05
C SER A 774 36.51 -3.07 -39.66
N GLY A 775 36.68 -3.76 -38.53
CA GLY A 775 37.93 -4.45 -38.20
C GLY A 775 37.77 -5.94 -38.49
N THR A 776 38.73 -6.55 -39.19
CA THR A 776 38.75 -7.98 -39.50
C THR A 776 39.58 -8.76 -38.49
N GLN A 777 38.96 -9.71 -37.79
CA GLN A 777 39.65 -10.89 -37.25
C GLN A 777 38.78 -12.12 -37.50
N GLU A 778 39.41 -13.21 -37.89
CA GLU A 778 38.76 -14.47 -38.26
C GLU A 778 38.67 -15.42 -37.06
N ALA A 779 37.64 -16.26 -37.04
CA ALA A 779 37.60 -17.48 -36.23
C ALA A 779 37.05 -18.61 -37.12
N THR A 780 37.77 -19.71 -37.21
CA THR A 780 37.54 -20.78 -38.19
C THR A 780 36.48 -21.79 -37.74
N GLY A 781 35.65 -22.23 -38.69
CA GLY A 781 34.64 -23.28 -38.45
C GLY A 781 33.72 -23.49 -39.65
N GLN A 782 34.12 -24.34 -40.60
CA GLN A 782 33.29 -24.68 -41.77
C GLN A 782 32.10 -25.57 -41.39
N ALA A 783 31.01 -25.43 -42.14
CA ALA A 783 29.80 -26.26 -42.00
C ALA A 783 29.67 -27.26 -43.16
N VAL A 784 29.20 -28.48 -42.86
CA VAL A 784 28.51 -29.37 -43.82
C VAL A 784 27.35 -30.06 -43.08
N SER A 785 26.23 -30.24 -43.79
CA SER A 785 25.02 -30.93 -43.30
C SER A 785 25.20 -32.45 -43.26
N THR A 786 24.44 -33.17 -42.41
CA THR A 786 23.96 -34.52 -42.78
C THR A 786 22.66 -34.94 -42.09
N THR A 787 21.91 -35.74 -42.84
CA THR A 787 20.69 -36.48 -42.53
C THR A 787 20.70 -37.33 -41.24
N HIS A 788 19.53 -37.46 -40.59
CA HIS A 788 19.22 -38.60 -39.70
C HIS A 788 19.39 -39.94 -40.44
N PRO A 789 19.84 -41.03 -39.77
CA PRO A 789 18.87 -41.97 -39.17
C PRO A 789 19.36 -42.75 -37.91
N ALA A 790 18.49 -43.65 -37.43
CA ALA A 790 18.78 -44.87 -36.64
C ALA A 790 19.24 -44.77 -35.15
N THR A 791 18.24 -44.84 -34.26
CA THR A 791 18.18 -45.61 -32.99
C THR A 791 19.44 -46.25 -32.37
N GLY A 792 19.77 -45.86 -31.13
CA GLY A 792 20.61 -46.60 -30.18
C GLY A 792 20.16 -46.41 -28.72
N LYS A 793 20.11 -47.46 -27.89
CA LYS A 793 19.46 -47.44 -26.56
C LYS A 793 20.43 -47.23 -25.39
N ARG A 794 20.03 -46.42 -24.39
CA ARG A 794 20.24 -46.73 -22.96
C ARG A 794 19.07 -46.18 -22.12
N LEU A 795 18.55 -46.99 -21.19
CA LEU A 795 17.28 -46.69 -20.51
C LEU A 795 17.42 -45.64 -19.39
N LYS A 796 16.42 -44.75 -19.28
CA LYS A 796 15.97 -44.15 -18.01
C LYS A 796 14.43 -44.21 -17.95
N LYS A 797 13.89 -44.21 -16.72
CA LYS A 797 12.50 -44.56 -16.38
C LYS A 797 11.43 -43.87 -17.25
N THR A 798 10.37 -44.62 -17.55
CA THR A 798 9.09 -44.09 -18.06
C THR A 798 8.59 -42.96 -17.13
N PRO A 799 8.16 -41.80 -17.66
CA PRO A 799 7.48 -40.80 -16.84
C PRO A 799 6.11 -41.33 -16.40
N GLU A 800 5.82 -41.27 -15.11
CA GLU A 800 4.47 -41.52 -14.60
C GLU A 800 3.53 -40.42 -15.13
N LYS A 801 2.47 -40.81 -15.85
CA LYS A 801 1.40 -39.88 -16.23
C LYS A 801 0.70 -39.41 -14.96
N LYS A 802 0.98 -38.17 -14.53
CA LYS A 802 0.21 -37.54 -13.46
C LYS A 802 -1.23 -37.35 -13.93
N THR A 803 -2.19 -37.87 -13.15
CA THR A 803 -3.62 -37.66 -13.42
C THR A 803 -4.00 -36.18 -13.39
N GLY A 804 -3.28 -35.36 -12.62
CA GLY A 804 -3.64 -33.97 -12.39
C GLY A 804 -4.77 -33.82 -11.36
N ASN A 805 -5.27 -32.59 -11.21
CA ASN A 805 -6.34 -32.23 -10.31
C ASN A 805 -7.70 -32.68 -10.87
N LYS A 806 -8.20 -33.83 -10.39
CA LYS A 806 -9.47 -34.44 -10.84
C LYS A 806 -10.71 -33.58 -10.56
N ASP A 807 -10.60 -32.66 -9.60
CA ASP A 807 -11.69 -31.81 -9.14
C ASP A 807 -11.80 -30.53 -9.98
N CYS A 808 -10.79 -30.23 -10.81
CA CYS A 808 -10.74 -29.06 -11.70
C CYS A 808 -10.84 -29.48 -13.17
N LYS A 809 -12.05 -29.78 -13.63
CA LYS A 809 -12.32 -30.20 -15.01
C LYS A 809 -12.79 -29.03 -15.87
N ALA A 810 -11.84 -28.42 -16.59
CA ALA A 810 -12.06 -27.36 -17.56
C ALA A 810 -11.03 -27.45 -18.72
N ASP A 811 -11.36 -26.86 -19.85
CA ASP A 811 -10.48 -26.67 -21.01
C ASP A 811 -10.25 -25.16 -21.20
N ILE A 812 -9.04 -24.69 -20.93
CA ILE A 812 -8.75 -23.26 -20.72
C ILE A 812 -7.81 -22.72 -21.80
N ALA A 813 -8.24 -21.69 -22.52
CA ALA A 813 -7.35 -20.84 -23.31
C ALA A 813 -6.97 -19.61 -22.49
N PHE A 814 -5.68 -19.43 -22.22
CA PHE A 814 -5.17 -18.14 -21.75
C PHE A 814 -4.99 -17.21 -22.95
N LEU A 815 -5.69 -16.09 -22.96
CA LEU A 815 -5.56 -15.04 -23.97
C LEU A 815 -4.77 -13.89 -23.35
N ILE A 816 -3.51 -13.72 -23.78
CA ILE A 816 -2.57 -12.75 -23.24
C ILE A 816 -2.35 -11.57 -24.19
N ASP A 817 -2.38 -10.35 -23.68
CA ASP A 817 -2.03 -9.15 -24.46
C ASP A 817 -0.53 -9.15 -24.83
N GLY A 818 -0.21 -9.15 -26.13
CA GLY A 818 1.14 -9.04 -26.68
C GLY A 818 1.44 -7.71 -27.38
N SER A 819 0.58 -6.70 -27.20
CA SER A 819 0.61 -5.40 -27.89
C SER A 819 1.75 -4.47 -27.49
N PHE A 820 1.93 -3.38 -28.25
CA PHE A 820 2.81 -2.29 -27.84
C PHE A 820 2.33 -1.54 -26.59
N ASN A 821 1.03 -1.60 -26.23
CA ASN A 821 0.51 -0.92 -25.04
C ASN A 821 1.08 -1.56 -23.76
N ILE A 822 0.87 -2.86 -23.56
CA ILE A 822 1.46 -3.60 -22.43
C ILE A 822 2.99 -3.51 -22.45
N GLY A 823 3.61 -3.77 -23.60
CA GLY A 823 5.05 -3.66 -23.79
C GLY A 823 5.88 -4.77 -23.12
N GLN A 824 7.10 -4.96 -23.61
CA GLN A 824 7.97 -6.11 -23.30
C GLN A 824 8.15 -6.44 -21.80
N ARG A 825 8.22 -5.43 -20.91
CA ARG A 825 8.40 -5.66 -19.46
C ARG A 825 7.12 -6.20 -18.81
N ARG A 826 5.96 -5.58 -19.04
CA ARG A 826 4.68 -6.03 -18.48
C ARG A 826 4.25 -7.36 -19.11
N PHE A 827 4.51 -7.56 -20.40
CA PHE A 827 4.33 -8.86 -21.08
C PHE A 827 5.08 -10.00 -20.36
N ASN A 828 6.34 -9.79 -19.98
CA ASN A 828 7.09 -10.80 -19.22
C ASN A 828 6.52 -11.04 -17.81
N LEU A 829 5.92 -10.03 -17.15
CA LEU A 829 5.22 -10.22 -15.87
C LEU A 829 3.91 -11.02 -16.04
N GLN A 830 3.15 -10.73 -17.10
CA GLN A 830 1.95 -11.47 -17.49
C GLN A 830 2.25 -12.94 -17.82
N LYS A 831 3.27 -13.23 -18.65
CA LYS A 831 3.74 -14.61 -18.88
C LYS A 831 4.11 -15.33 -17.58
N ASN A 832 4.81 -14.65 -16.67
CA ASN A 832 5.14 -15.21 -15.35
C ASN A 832 3.90 -15.45 -14.46
N PHE A 833 2.87 -14.61 -14.55
CA PHE A 833 1.60 -14.85 -13.85
C PHE A 833 0.85 -16.06 -14.41
N VAL A 834 0.66 -16.14 -15.73
CA VAL A 834 0.00 -17.28 -16.37
C VAL A 834 0.76 -18.58 -16.11
N GLY A 835 2.09 -18.54 -16.08
CA GLY A 835 2.93 -19.67 -15.66
C GLY A 835 2.65 -20.13 -14.21
N LYS A 836 2.44 -19.21 -13.26
CA LYS A 836 2.06 -19.55 -11.87
C LYS A 836 0.64 -20.14 -11.80
N VAL A 837 -0.31 -19.61 -12.56
CA VAL A 837 -1.69 -20.13 -12.64
C VAL A 837 -1.68 -21.55 -13.21
N ALA A 838 -0.96 -21.78 -14.32
CA ALA A 838 -0.80 -23.11 -14.92
C ALA A 838 -0.18 -24.13 -13.96
N LEU A 839 0.84 -23.75 -13.19
CA LEU A 839 1.43 -24.59 -12.14
C LEU A 839 0.40 -24.99 -11.07
N MET A 840 -0.47 -24.07 -10.66
CA MET A 840 -1.41 -24.28 -9.55
C MET A 840 -2.74 -24.92 -9.97
N LEU A 841 -3.13 -24.85 -11.24
CA LEU A 841 -4.29 -25.56 -11.81
C LEU A 841 -4.18 -27.10 -11.70
N GLY A 842 -2.96 -27.64 -11.62
CA GLY A 842 -2.75 -29.09 -11.50
C GLY A 842 -2.97 -29.86 -12.81
N ILE A 843 -2.53 -29.30 -13.93
CA ILE A 843 -2.65 -29.88 -15.29
C ILE A 843 -2.13 -31.33 -15.34
N GLY A 844 -2.96 -32.22 -15.90
CA GLY A 844 -2.71 -33.65 -16.08
C GLY A 844 -3.87 -34.30 -16.84
N THR A 845 -3.81 -35.61 -17.13
CA THR A 845 -4.73 -36.26 -18.09
C THR A 845 -6.20 -36.31 -17.65
N GLU A 846 -6.46 -36.31 -16.34
CA GLU A 846 -7.79 -36.30 -15.72
C GLU A 846 -8.20 -34.90 -15.21
N GLY A 847 -7.31 -33.91 -15.32
CA GLY A 847 -7.47 -32.56 -14.79
C GLY A 847 -7.72 -31.51 -15.89
N PRO A 848 -7.35 -30.24 -15.67
CA PRO A 848 -7.59 -29.19 -16.65
C PRO A 848 -6.59 -29.29 -17.81
N HIS A 849 -7.08 -29.11 -19.04
CA HIS A 849 -6.23 -28.89 -20.21
C HIS A 849 -6.06 -27.38 -20.42
N VAL A 850 -4.87 -26.94 -20.84
CA VAL A 850 -4.63 -25.52 -21.09
C VAL A 850 -3.85 -25.29 -22.38
N GLY A 851 -4.11 -24.15 -23.03
CA GLY A 851 -3.24 -23.60 -24.07
C GLY A 851 -3.22 -22.08 -24.04
N LEU A 852 -2.55 -21.49 -25.03
CA LEU A 852 -2.20 -20.07 -25.02
C LEU A 852 -2.42 -19.41 -26.38
N VAL A 853 -3.03 -18.23 -26.35
CA VAL A 853 -3.23 -17.34 -27.50
C VAL A 853 -2.69 -15.96 -27.14
N GLN A 854 -1.94 -15.35 -28.05
CA GLN A 854 -1.43 -13.99 -27.90
C GLN A 854 -2.26 -13.03 -28.74
N ALA A 855 -2.94 -12.09 -28.07
CA ALA A 855 -3.56 -10.94 -28.69
C ALA A 855 -2.47 -9.98 -29.18
N SER A 856 -2.65 -9.47 -30.39
CA SER A 856 -1.77 -8.54 -31.09
C SER A 856 -2.51 -8.13 -32.38
N GLU A 857 -1.88 -7.32 -33.23
CA GLU A 857 -2.45 -6.89 -34.53
C GLU A 857 -3.10 -8.05 -35.30
N HIS A 858 -2.43 -9.19 -35.29
CA HIS A 858 -2.91 -10.47 -35.81
C HIS A 858 -2.80 -11.54 -34.72
N PRO A 859 -3.94 -11.98 -34.12
CA PRO A 859 -3.92 -12.90 -32.98
C PRO A 859 -3.29 -14.23 -33.35
N LYS A 860 -2.42 -14.74 -32.48
CA LYS A 860 -1.57 -15.90 -32.76
C LYS A 860 -1.75 -16.95 -31.67
N ILE A 861 -2.11 -18.16 -32.07
CA ILE A 861 -2.14 -19.32 -31.15
C ILE A 861 -0.70 -19.78 -30.97
N GLU A 862 -0.24 -19.87 -29.72
CA GLU A 862 1.10 -20.34 -29.37
C GLU A 862 1.12 -21.86 -29.17
N PHE A 863 0.12 -22.40 -28.48
CA PHE A 863 -0.11 -23.85 -28.37
C PHE A 863 -1.55 -24.18 -27.97
N TYR A 864 -2.02 -25.36 -28.41
CA TYR A 864 -3.38 -25.85 -28.18
C TYR A 864 -3.46 -26.77 -26.94
N LEU A 865 -4.69 -27.08 -26.53
CA LEU A 865 -5.02 -27.95 -25.38
C LEU A 865 -4.30 -29.31 -25.40
N LYS A 866 -4.11 -29.91 -26.58
CA LYS A 866 -3.44 -31.22 -26.74
C LYS A 866 -1.91 -31.18 -26.66
N ASN A 867 -1.27 -30.00 -26.69
CA ASN A 867 0.19 -29.91 -26.85
C ASN A 867 0.99 -30.35 -25.61
N PHE A 868 0.42 -30.20 -24.40
CA PHE A 868 1.13 -30.48 -23.14
C PHE A 868 0.20 -31.12 -22.10
N THR A 869 0.66 -32.20 -21.46
CA THR A 869 -0.11 -32.94 -20.44
C THR A 869 0.50 -32.80 -19.04
N SER A 870 1.27 -31.73 -18.80
CA SER A 870 2.04 -31.49 -17.57
C SER A 870 2.20 -29.99 -17.34
N ALA A 871 1.92 -29.55 -16.11
CA ALA A 871 2.03 -28.14 -15.73
C ALA A 871 3.47 -27.57 -15.84
N LYS A 872 4.50 -28.43 -15.73
CA LYS A 872 5.90 -28.02 -15.93
C LYS A 872 6.18 -27.70 -17.39
N ASP A 873 5.65 -28.50 -18.29
CA ASP A 873 5.92 -28.44 -19.73
C ASP A 873 5.23 -27.20 -20.32
N VAL A 874 4.00 -26.93 -19.85
CA VAL A 874 3.29 -25.66 -20.08
C VAL A 874 4.07 -24.45 -19.55
N LEU A 875 4.65 -24.52 -18.35
CA LEU A 875 5.48 -23.42 -17.82
C LEU A 875 6.70 -23.13 -18.72
N PHE A 876 7.37 -24.16 -19.25
CA PHE A 876 8.46 -23.97 -20.21
C PHE A 876 7.94 -23.38 -21.51
N ALA A 877 6.85 -23.90 -22.08
CA ALA A 877 6.24 -23.38 -23.30
C ALA A 877 5.88 -21.88 -23.17
N ILE A 878 5.26 -21.47 -22.05
CA ILE A 878 4.93 -20.06 -21.77
C ILE A 878 6.20 -19.19 -21.72
N LYS A 879 7.32 -19.67 -21.18
CA LYS A 879 8.54 -18.85 -21.09
C LYS A 879 9.09 -18.45 -22.46
N GLU A 880 9.10 -19.38 -23.41
CA GLU A 880 9.66 -19.18 -24.75
C GLU A 880 8.81 -18.28 -25.67
N VAL A 881 7.58 -17.93 -25.27
CA VAL A 881 6.67 -17.09 -26.09
C VAL A 881 7.27 -15.70 -26.33
N ALA A 882 7.43 -15.33 -27.61
CA ALA A 882 7.96 -14.04 -28.01
C ALA A 882 6.95 -12.89 -27.80
N PHE A 883 7.45 -11.66 -27.68
CA PHE A 883 6.63 -10.45 -27.72
C PHE A 883 6.38 -10.07 -29.19
N ARG A 884 5.14 -9.66 -29.54
CA ARG A 884 4.74 -9.39 -30.93
C ARG A 884 4.57 -7.91 -31.28
N GLY A 885 4.05 -7.11 -30.35
CA GLY A 885 3.68 -5.72 -30.64
C GLY A 885 2.40 -5.58 -31.48
N GLY A 886 2.21 -4.41 -32.07
CA GLY A 886 0.97 -3.99 -32.72
C GLY A 886 -0.09 -3.49 -31.74
N ASN A 887 -1.32 -3.30 -32.21
CA ASN A 887 -2.49 -3.05 -31.35
C ASN A 887 -2.86 -4.31 -30.53
N SER A 888 -3.68 -4.16 -29.47
CA SER A 888 -4.12 -5.32 -28.68
C SER A 888 -5.15 -6.16 -29.41
N ASN A 889 -6.14 -5.52 -30.03
CA ASN A 889 -7.20 -6.16 -30.81
C ASN A 889 -7.80 -7.37 -30.06
N THR A 890 -8.18 -7.15 -28.80
CA THR A 890 -8.62 -8.15 -27.84
C THR A 890 -9.93 -8.80 -28.27
N GLY A 891 -10.86 -8.03 -28.85
CA GLY A 891 -12.10 -8.55 -29.42
C GLY A 891 -11.83 -9.48 -30.61
N LYS A 892 -11.03 -9.03 -31.57
CA LYS A 892 -10.53 -9.84 -32.70
C LYS A 892 -9.83 -11.12 -32.22
N ALA A 893 -9.04 -11.05 -31.15
CA ALA A 893 -8.35 -12.19 -30.55
C ALA A 893 -9.31 -13.17 -29.85
N LEU A 894 -10.30 -12.66 -29.12
CA LEU A 894 -11.33 -13.45 -28.43
C LEU A 894 -12.21 -14.19 -29.46
N LYS A 895 -12.70 -13.49 -30.48
CA LYS A 895 -13.48 -14.04 -31.60
C LYS A 895 -12.70 -15.12 -32.36
N HIS A 896 -11.42 -14.88 -32.67
CA HIS A 896 -10.53 -15.88 -33.27
C HIS A 896 -10.33 -17.12 -32.38
N THR A 897 -10.23 -16.92 -31.07
CA THR A 897 -10.07 -18.02 -30.10
C THR A 897 -11.34 -18.86 -30.00
N ALA A 898 -12.51 -18.23 -29.83
CA ALA A 898 -13.79 -18.93 -29.76
C ALA A 898 -14.05 -19.80 -30.99
N GLN A 899 -13.80 -19.25 -32.19
CA GLN A 899 -14.08 -19.92 -33.47
C GLN A 899 -13.12 -21.06 -33.83
N LYS A 900 -11.85 -20.99 -33.41
CA LYS A 900 -10.79 -21.92 -33.91
C LYS A 900 -10.01 -22.68 -32.84
N PHE A 901 -10.11 -22.33 -31.57
CA PHE A 901 -9.29 -22.95 -30.52
C PHE A 901 -9.95 -24.16 -29.86
N PHE A 902 -11.29 -24.18 -29.72
CA PHE A 902 -12.02 -25.21 -28.96
C PHE A 902 -12.71 -26.26 -29.83
N THR A 903 -11.93 -26.95 -30.67
CA THR A 903 -12.37 -28.05 -31.53
C THR A 903 -11.80 -29.40 -31.05
N ALA A 904 -12.37 -30.51 -31.52
CA ALA A 904 -11.93 -31.84 -31.10
C ALA A 904 -10.48 -32.15 -31.55
N ASP A 905 -10.08 -31.65 -32.72
CA ASP A 905 -8.74 -31.84 -33.28
C ASP A 905 -7.66 -31.01 -32.56
N THR A 906 -8.00 -29.89 -31.92
CA THR A 906 -7.06 -29.11 -31.09
C THR A 906 -6.94 -29.64 -29.65
N GLY A 907 -7.83 -30.54 -29.24
CA GLY A 907 -7.82 -31.21 -27.94
C GLY A 907 -8.91 -30.77 -26.96
N ALA A 908 -9.97 -30.09 -27.43
CA ALA A 908 -11.14 -29.80 -26.61
C ALA A 908 -11.99 -31.06 -26.38
N ARG A 909 -12.45 -31.25 -25.14
CA ARG A 909 -13.13 -32.45 -24.66
C ARG A 909 -14.65 -32.23 -24.63
N LYS A 910 -15.44 -33.19 -25.15
CA LYS A 910 -16.91 -33.14 -25.09
C LYS A 910 -17.37 -33.20 -23.63
N GLY A 911 -18.28 -32.31 -23.24
CA GLY A 911 -18.83 -32.23 -21.87
C GLY A 911 -17.92 -31.55 -20.84
N ILE A 912 -16.81 -30.93 -21.27
CA ILE A 912 -15.92 -30.14 -20.39
C ILE A 912 -16.14 -28.64 -20.65
N PRO A 913 -16.20 -27.77 -19.62
CA PRO A 913 -16.36 -26.33 -19.81
C PRO A 913 -15.20 -25.74 -20.62
N LYS A 914 -15.54 -25.07 -21.73
CA LYS A 914 -14.61 -24.26 -22.52
C LYS A 914 -14.48 -22.88 -21.88
N VAL A 915 -13.26 -22.41 -21.61
CA VAL A 915 -13.01 -21.15 -20.91
C VAL A 915 -11.93 -20.33 -21.61
N VAL A 916 -12.18 -19.05 -21.90
CA VAL A 916 -11.12 -18.10 -22.28
C VAL A 916 -10.86 -17.18 -21.09
N VAL A 917 -9.64 -17.20 -20.57
CA VAL A 917 -9.16 -16.25 -19.56
C VAL A 917 -8.43 -15.13 -20.28
N VAL A 918 -9.11 -13.99 -20.44
CA VAL A 918 -8.63 -12.80 -21.16
C VAL A 918 -7.89 -11.88 -20.20
N PHE A 919 -6.62 -11.58 -20.48
CA PHE A 919 -5.86 -10.58 -19.72
C PHE A 919 -5.86 -9.23 -20.45
N ILE A 920 -6.36 -8.20 -19.79
CA ILE A 920 -6.45 -6.83 -20.33
C ILE A 920 -5.68 -5.90 -19.39
N ASP A 921 -4.72 -5.14 -19.91
CA ASP A 921 -3.92 -4.15 -19.17
C ASP A 921 -4.37 -2.75 -19.62
N GLY A 922 -5.20 -2.08 -18.80
CA GLY A 922 -6.00 -0.94 -19.23
C GLY A 922 -7.31 -1.37 -19.94
N TRP A 923 -7.49 -0.99 -21.20
CA TRP A 923 -8.70 -1.21 -22.00
C TRP A 923 -8.36 -1.77 -23.41
N PRO A 924 -9.30 -2.44 -24.11
CA PRO A 924 -9.05 -2.95 -25.46
C PRO A 924 -8.99 -1.83 -26.52
N SER A 925 -8.30 -2.08 -27.63
CA SER A 925 -8.24 -1.17 -28.79
C SER A 925 -9.39 -1.36 -29.79
N ASP A 926 -10.24 -2.35 -29.56
CA ASP A 926 -11.39 -2.76 -30.38
C ASP A 926 -12.59 -3.11 -29.49
N ASP A 927 -13.79 -3.16 -30.07
CA ASP A 927 -14.96 -3.66 -29.36
C ASP A 927 -14.81 -5.15 -29.00
N ILE A 928 -15.21 -5.47 -27.78
CA ILE A 928 -15.19 -6.81 -27.19
C ILE A 928 -16.60 -7.33 -26.88
N GLU A 929 -17.65 -6.51 -26.99
CA GLU A 929 -19.04 -6.93 -26.84
C GLU A 929 -19.44 -7.92 -27.93
N GLU A 930 -19.19 -7.59 -29.21
CA GLU A 930 -19.44 -8.50 -30.34
C GLU A 930 -18.65 -9.81 -30.21
N ALA A 931 -17.40 -9.74 -29.72
CA ALA A 931 -16.57 -10.91 -29.47
C ALA A 931 -17.05 -11.76 -28.29
N GLY A 932 -17.63 -11.13 -27.26
CA GLY A 932 -18.30 -11.81 -26.15
C GLY A 932 -19.56 -12.54 -26.60
N ILE A 933 -20.37 -11.94 -27.50
CA ILE A 933 -21.52 -12.60 -28.13
C ILE A 933 -21.07 -13.87 -28.88
N VAL A 934 -20.10 -13.75 -29.79
CA VAL A 934 -19.60 -14.90 -30.58
C VAL A 934 -18.96 -15.96 -29.68
N ALA A 935 -18.30 -15.60 -28.59
CA ALA A 935 -17.80 -16.57 -27.62
C ALA A 935 -18.95 -17.38 -26.97
N ARG A 936 -20.04 -16.70 -26.57
CA ARG A 936 -21.24 -17.35 -26.00
C ARG A 936 -21.91 -18.29 -27.02
N GLU A 937 -22.02 -17.90 -28.29
CA GLU A 937 -22.55 -18.74 -29.37
C GLU A 937 -21.77 -20.05 -29.56
N PHE A 938 -20.43 -20.00 -29.50
CA PHE A 938 -19.56 -21.17 -29.62
C PHE A 938 -19.46 -22.03 -28.33
N GLY A 939 -20.27 -21.70 -27.31
CA GLY A 939 -20.31 -22.38 -26.02
C GLY A 939 -19.07 -22.12 -25.15
N VAL A 940 -18.45 -20.95 -25.30
CA VAL A 940 -17.18 -20.57 -24.64
C VAL A 940 -17.44 -19.54 -23.54
N ASN A 941 -17.00 -19.86 -22.32
CA ASN A 941 -17.15 -18.98 -21.17
C ASN A 941 -16.02 -17.94 -21.16
N VAL A 942 -16.36 -16.66 -21.20
CA VAL A 942 -15.40 -15.55 -21.16
C VAL A 942 -15.16 -15.13 -19.71
N PHE A 943 -13.89 -15.13 -19.30
CA PHE A 943 -13.46 -14.74 -17.96
C PHE A 943 -12.42 -13.61 -18.09
N ILE A 944 -12.74 -12.41 -17.62
CA ILE A 944 -11.88 -11.22 -17.77
C ILE A 944 -11.02 -11.02 -16.53
N VAL A 945 -9.69 -11.01 -16.71
CA VAL A 945 -8.73 -10.52 -15.72
C VAL A 945 -8.27 -9.12 -16.15
N SER A 946 -8.88 -8.10 -15.56
CA SER A 946 -8.51 -6.70 -15.79
C SER A 946 -7.35 -6.31 -14.87
N VAL A 947 -6.34 -5.65 -15.45
CA VAL A 947 -5.13 -5.21 -14.76
C VAL A 947 -5.01 -3.70 -14.91
N ALA A 948 -5.04 -3.00 -13.78
CA ALA A 948 -5.24 -1.55 -13.66
C ALA A 948 -6.58 -1.06 -14.25
N LYS A 949 -7.01 0.14 -13.80
CA LYS A 949 -8.11 0.90 -14.40
C LYS A 949 -7.53 1.99 -15.32
N PRO A 950 -8.26 2.44 -16.35
CA PRO A 950 -7.92 3.68 -17.06
C PRO A 950 -7.86 4.85 -16.07
N ILE A 951 -6.87 5.73 -16.20
CA ILE A 951 -6.84 6.98 -15.41
C ILE A 951 -7.84 8.00 -15.97
N PRO A 952 -8.27 9.03 -15.21
CA PRO A 952 -9.26 10.00 -15.67
C PRO A 952 -8.91 10.69 -17.01
N GLU A 953 -7.62 10.92 -17.27
CA GLU A 953 -7.08 11.49 -18.50
C GLU A 953 -7.19 10.54 -19.71
N GLU A 954 -7.21 9.23 -19.46
CA GLU A 954 -7.35 8.17 -20.46
C GLU A 954 -8.80 7.75 -20.66
N LEU A 955 -9.71 8.10 -19.75
CA LEU A 955 -11.12 7.69 -19.78
C LEU A 955 -11.84 8.13 -21.08
N GLY A 956 -11.46 9.28 -21.63
CA GLY A 956 -11.95 9.77 -22.94
C GLY A 956 -11.40 9.04 -24.16
N MET A 957 -10.48 8.07 -23.97
CA MET A 957 -9.94 7.18 -25.00
C MET A 957 -10.50 5.75 -24.89
N VAL A 958 -11.32 5.48 -23.88
CA VAL A 958 -12.00 4.20 -23.68
C VAL A 958 -13.27 4.19 -24.54
N GLN A 959 -13.34 3.29 -25.54
CA GLN A 959 -14.49 3.22 -26.45
C GLN A 959 -15.80 2.83 -25.74
N ASP A 960 -15.69 1.95 -24.74
CA ASP A 960 -16.81 1.55 -23.87
C ASP A 960 -16.26 1.30 -22.46
N VAL A 961 -16.79 2.00 -21.45
CA VAL A 961 -16.35 1.87 -20.05
C VAL A 961 -16.88 0.57 -19.40
N ALA A 962 -17.97 0.01 -19.92
CA ALA A 962 -18.58 -1.25 -19.47
C ALA A 962 -18.07 -2.50 -20.21
N PHE A 963 -16.97 -2.38 -20.97
CA PHE A 963 -16.42 -3.45 -21.82
C PHE A 963 -16.21 -4.79 -21.08
N VAL A 964 -15.82 -4.76 -19.81
CA VAL A 964 -15.65 -5.96 -18.96
C VAL A 964 -16.98 -6.70 -18.79
N ASP A 965 -18.02 -5.96 -18.44
CA ASP A 965 -19.32 -6.48 -18.02
C ASP A 965 -20.14 -7.01 -19.21
N LYS A 966 -19.89 -6.47 -20.41
CA LYS A 966 -20.45 -6.93 -21.70
C LYS A 966 -19.73 -8.13 -22.29
N ALA A 967 -18.40 -8.19 -22.12
CA ALA A 967 -17.57 -9.30 -22.59
C ALA A 967 -17.83 -10.60 -21.80
N VAL A 968 -18.01 -10.49 -20.47
CA VAL A 968 -18.44 -11.63 -19.65
C VAL A 968 -19.88 -12.05 -19.98
N CYS A 969 -20.23 -13.25 -19.56
CA CYS A 969 -21.54 -13.85 -19.82
C CYS A 969 -22.60 -13.56 -18.74
N ARG A 970 -22.18 -13.16 -17.54
CA ARG A 970 -23.03 -12.71 -16.41
C ARG A 970 -22.27 -11.62 -15.65
N ASN A 971 -22.87 -10.45 -15.48
CA ASN A 971 -22.33 -9.41 -14.61
C ASN A 971 -22.72 -9.67 -13.15
N ASN A 972 -22.05 -10.63 -12.51
CA ASN A 972 -22.27 -11.04 -11.13
C ASN A 972 -20.97 -11.00 -10.28
N GLY A 973 -19.92 -10.34 -10.78
CA GLY A 973 -18.60 -10.32 -10.15
C GLY A 973 -17.84 -11.66 -10.12
N PHE A 974 -18.41 -12.75 -10.69
CA PHE A 974 -17.72 -14.04 -10.76
C PHE A 974 -16.78 -14.11 -11.97
N PHE A 975 -17.27 -13.79 -13.16
CA PHE A 975 -16.49 -13.88 -14.42
C PHE A 975 -15.48 -12.74 -14.63
N SER A 976 -15.54 -11.69 -13.80
CA SER A 976 -14.53 -10.63 -13.73
C SER A 976 -13.59 -10.82 -12.54
N TYR A 977 -12.33 -10.42 -12.71
CA TYR A 977 -11.32 -10.50 -11.66
C TYR A 977 -10.28 -9.36 -11.80
N HIS A 978 -10.44 -8.33 -10.98
CA HIS A 978 -9.59 -7.13 -11.03
C HIS A 978 -8.29 -7.32 -10.24
N MET A 979 -7.17 -6.96 -10.88
CA MET A 979 -5.84 -6.86 -10.29
C MET A 979 -5.33 -5.42 -10.41
N PRO A 980 -4.75 -4.81 -9.36
CA PRO A 980 -4.39 -3.39 -9.40
C PRO A 980 -3.21 -3.09 -10.34
N ASN A 981 -2.33 -4.05 -10.57
CA ASN A 981 -1.18 -3.97 -11.50
C ASN A 981 -0.50 -5.35 -11.65
N TRP A 982 0.53 -5.44 -12.50
CA TRP A 982 1.34 -6.65 -12.73
C TRP A 982 2.40 -6.97 -11.66
N PHE A 983 2.42 -6.27 -10.52
CA PHE A 983 3.33 -6.56 -9.40
C PHE A 983 2.58 -7.24 -8.25
N GLY A 984 3.31 -7.87 -7.31
CA GLY A 984 2.71 -8.61 -6.19
C GLY A 984 1.77 -9.77 -6.57
N THR A 985 1.75 -10.18 -7.84
CA THR A 985 0.66 -10.96 -8.45
C THR A 985 0.45 -12.34 -7.84
N THR A 986 1.42 -12.88 -7.10
CA THR A 986 1.34 -14.19 -6.44
C THR A 986 0.09 -14.34 -5.56
N LYS A 987 -0.35 -13.29 -4.85
CA LYS A 987 -1.56 -13.34 -3.99
C LYS A 987 -2.87 -13.54 -4.77
N TYR A 988 -2.87 -13.19 -6.07
CA TYR A 988 -4.02 -13.32 -6.96
C TYR A 988 -4.08 -14.69 -7.67
N VAL A 989 -3.01 -15.50 -7.63
CA VAL A 989 -2.97 -16.82 -8.28
C VAL A 989 -3.96 -17.80 -7.63
N LYS A 990 -3.94 -17.89 -6.28
CA LYS A 990 -4.78 -18.86 -5.56
C LYS A 990 -6.29 -18.58 -5.74
N PRO A 991 -6.81 -17.35 -5.54
CA PRO A 991 -8.24 -17.08 -5.73
C PRO A 991 -8.69 -17.23 -7.18
N LEU A 992 -7.84 -16.87 -8.16
CA LEU A 992 -8.13 -17.09 -9.58
C LEU A 992 -8.26 -18.57 -9.91
N VAL A 993 -7.32 -19.41 -9.46
CA VAL A 993 -7.41 -20.88 -9.64
C VAL A 993 -8.64 -21.45 -8.94
N GLN A 994 -9.00 -20.95 -7.75
CA GLN A 994 -10.22 -21.37 -7.07
C GLN A 994 -11.46 -21.03 -7.90
N LYS A 995 -11.62 -19.79 -8.40
CA LYS A 995 -12.71 -19.43 -9.32
C LYS A 995 -12.75 -20.33 -10.56
N LEU A 996 -11.62 -20.49 -11.26
CA LEU A 996 -11.53 -21.26 -12.51
C LEU A 996 -11.83 -22.77 -12.34
N CYS A 997 -11.71 -23.31 -11.13
CA CYS A 997 -12.03 -24.70 -10.82
C CYS A 997 -13.46 -24.91 -10.28
N THR A 998 -14.23 -23.87 -9.97
CA THR A 998 -15.63 -24.01 -9.51
C THR A 998 -16.56 -24.34 -10.67
N HIS A 999 -16.64 -25.62 -11.04
CA HIS A 999 -17.39 -26.12 -12.21
C HIS A 999 -18.83 -25.58 -12.29
N GLU A 1000 -19.57 -25.57 -11.17
CA GLU A 1000 -20.96 -25.10 -11.08
C GLU A 1000 -21.11 -23.61 -11.41
N GLN A 1001 -20.13 -22.78 -11.05
CA GLN A 1001 -20.16 -21.32 -11.26
C GLN A 1001 -19.52 -20.91 -12.59
N MET A 1002 -18.65 -21.75 -13.17
CA MET A 1002 -18.01 -21.54 -14.47
C MET A 1002 -18.91 -21.87 -15.67
N MET A 1003 -20.06 -22.52 -15.46
CA MET A 1003 -21.00 -22.92 -16.51
C MET A 1003 -21.99 -21.79 -16.85
N CYS A 1004 -21.61 -20.99 -17.84
CA CYS A 1004 -22.35 -19.83 -18.34
C CYS A 1004 -22.88 -20.04 -19.77
N SER A 1005 -22.13 -20.82 -20.56
CA SER A 1005 -22.53 -21.43 -21.82
C SER A 1005 -23.93 -22.02 -21.74
N LYS A 1006 -24.81 -21.65 -22.67
CA LYS A 1006 -26.24 -22.01 -22.78
C LYS A 1006 -26.72 -23.05 -21.77
N THR A 1007 -27.27 -22.60 -20.63
CA THR A 1007 -27.91 -23.45 -19.63
C THR A 1007 -29.43 -23.23 -19.65
N CYS A 1008 -30.19 -24.20 -19.13
CA CYS A 1008 -31.63 -24.04 -18.98
C CYS A 1008 -32.01 -22.82 -18.14
N TYR A 1009 -31.15 -22.41 -17.20
CA TYR A 1009 -31.40 -21.25 -16.33
C TYR A 1009 -31.25 -19.91 -17.05
N ASN A 1010 -30.53 -19.84 -18.18
CA ASN A 1010 -30.16 -18.57 -18.84
C ASN A 1010 -30.25 -18.58 -20.38
N SER A 1011 -30.98 -19.52 -21.00
CA SER A 1011 -31.14 -19.58 -22.47
C SER A 1011 -32.52 -20.12 -22.89
N VAL A 1012 -33.56 -19.67 -22.19
CA VAL A 1012 -34.95 -20.12 -22.35
C VAL A 1012 -35.92 -18.96 -22.39
N ASN A 1013 -36.98 -19.08 -23.20
CA ASN A 1013 -38.11 -18.16 -23.19
C ASN A 1013 -39.29 -18.90 -22.56
N ILE A 1014 -39.73 -18.49 -21.37
CA ILE A 1014 -40.82 -19.15 -20.61
C ILE A 1014 -42.03 -18.23 -20.59
N ALA A 1015 -43.09 -18.61 -21.31
CA ALA A 1015 -44.40 -17.97 -21.16
C ALA A 1015 -45.22 -18.72 -20.11
N PHE A 1016 -45.85 -17.97 -19.20
CA PHE A 1016 -46.88 -18.49 -18.30
C PHE A 1016 -48.27 -18.16 -18.87
N LEU A 1017 -49.12 -19.18 -18.98
CA LEU A 1017 -50.50 -19.05 -19.38
C LEU A 1017 -51.39 -19.36 -18.17
N ILE A 1018 -51.95 -18.31 -17.59
CA ILE A 1018 -52.55 -18.32 -16.25
C ILE A 1018 -54.06 -18.21 -16.38
N ASP A 1019 -54.76 -19.20 -15.85
CA ASP A 1019 -56.22 -19.21 -15.78
C ASP A 1019 -56.72 -18.14 -14.80
N GLY A 1020 -57.50 -17.20 -15.30
CA GLY A 1020 -58.17 -16.15 -14.53
C GLY A 1020 -59.68 -16.37 -14.43
N SER A 1021 -60.17 -17.58 -14.69
CA SER A 1021 -61.59 -17.90 -14.75
C SER A 1021 -62.26 -17.93 -13.37
N SER A 1022 -63.59 -17.88 -13.37
CA SER A 1022 -64.40 -17.72 -12.16
C SER A 1022 -64.39 -18.94 -11.22
N SER A 1023 -63.89 -20.10 -11.65
CA SER A 1023 -63.68 -21.26 -10.78
C SER A 1023 -62.50 -21.05 -9.83
N VAL A 1024 -61.43 -20.40 -10.32
CA VAL A 1024 -60.21 -20.13 -9.55
C VAL A 1024 -60.53 -19.27 -8.32
N GLY A 1025 -61.08 -18.07 -8.52
CA GLY A 1025 -61.32 -17.10 -7.43
C GLY A 1025 -60.05 -16.36 -6.98
N GLU A 1026 -60.20 -15.09 -6.58
CA GLU A 1026 -59.06 -14.18 -6.36
C GLU A 1026 -58.02 -14.73 -5.35
N SER A 1027 -58.47 -15.35 -4.26
CA SER A 1027 -57.57 -15.92 -3.24
C SER A 1027 -56.67 -17.02 -3.77
N ASN A 1028 -57.18 -17.87 -4.67
CA ASN A 1028 -56.44 -18.97 -5.26
C ASN A 1028 -55.60 -18.50 -6.45
N PHE A 1029 -56.08 -17.47 -7.16
CA PHE A 1029 -55.30 -16.79 -8.20
C PHE A 1029 -54.02 -16.18 -7.62
N ARG A 1030 -54.02 -15.65 -6.39
CA ARG A 1030 -52.79 -15.24 -5.70
C ARG A 1030 -51.80 -16.39 -5.49
N LEU A 1031 -52.27 -17.61 -5.22
CA LEU A 1031 -51.42 -18.80 -5.12
C LEU A 1031 -50.88 -19.25 -6.49
N MET A 1032 -51.67 -19.11 -7.57
CA MET A 1032 -51.15 -19.29 -8.94
C MET A 1032 -50.05 -18.27 -9.27
N LEU A 1033 -50.23 -16.98 -8.92
CA LEU A 1033 -49.20 -15.96 -9.12
C LEU A 1033 -47.94 -16.22 -8.27
N GLU A 1034 -48.07 -16.74 -7.06
CA GLU A 1034 -46.93 -17.15 -6.24
C GLU A 1034 -46.17 -18.34 -6.83
N PHE A 1035 -46.88 -19.36 -7.33
CA PHE A 1035 -46.30 -20.47 -8.08
C PHE A 1035 -45.50 -20.00 -9.30
N VAL A 1036 -46.08 -19.12 -10.13
CA VAL A 1036 -45.42 -18.49 -11.28
C VAL A 1036 -44.20 -17.66 -10.85
N SER A 1037 -44.33 -16.88 -9.77
CA SER A 1037 -43.24 -16.08 -9.20
C SER A 1037 -42.08 -16.96 -8.73
N ASN A 1038 -42.37 -18.09 -8.07
CA ASN A 1038 -41.35 -19.01 -7.56
C ASN A 1038 -40.62 -19.77 -8.68
N ILE A 1039 -41.29 -20.13 -9.79
CA ILE A 1039 -40.61 -20.65 -10.98
C ILE A 1039 -39.73 -19.55 -11.60
N ALA A 1040 -40.30 -18.38 -11.92
CA ALA A 1040 -39.59 -17.28 -12.58
C ALA A 1040 -38.35 -16.81 -11.79
N LYS A 1041 -38.42 -16.80 -10.46
CA LYS A 1041 -37.33 -16.44 -9.54
C LYS A 1041 -36.10 -17.34 -9.69
N THR A 1042 -36.25 -18.60 -10.12
CA THR A 1042 -35.12 -19.53 -10.29
C THR A 1042 -34.30 -19.26 -11.55
N PHE A 1043 -34.92 -18.77 -12.63
CA PHE A 1043 -34.21 -18.48 -13.90
C PHE A 1043 -33.46 -17.14 -13.85
N GLU A 1044 -32.40 -16.99 -14.65
CA GLU A 1044 -31.61 -15.76 -14.76
C GLU A 1044 -32.19 -14.84 -15.83
N ILE A 1045 -33.13 -13.99 -15.40
CA ILE A 1045 -33.85 -13.05 -16.26
C ILE A 1045 -32.94 -11.89 -16.68
N SER A 1046 -32.66 -11.76 -17.98
CA SER A 1046 -31.96 -10.60 -18.56
C SER A 1046 -32.18 -10.49 -20.07
N ASP A 1047 -31.84 -9.34 -20.67
CA ASP A 1047 -31.92 -9.10 -22.13
C ASP A 1047 -31.20 -10.14 -22.99
N ILE A 1048 -30.15 -10.77 -22.43
CA ILE A 1048 -29.30 -11.80 -23.08
C ILE A 1048 -29.43 -13.18 -22.42
N GLY A 1049 -30.35 -13.33 -21.45
CA GLY A 1049 -30.49 -14.51 -20.60
C GLY A 1049 -31.82 -15.25 -20.84
N ALA A 1050 -32.44 -15.71 -19.75
CA ALA A 1050 -33.80 -16.21 -19.80
C ALA A 1050 -34.79 -15.04 -19.94
N LYS A 1051 -35.90 -15.26 -20.67
CA LYS A 1051 -36.98 -14.27 -20.85
C LYS A 1051 -38.30 -14.83 -20.36
N ILE A 1052 -39.08 -14.02 -19.66
CA ILE A 1052 -40.38 -14.40 -19.11
C ILE A 1052 -41.48 -13.57 -19.78
N ALA A 1053 -42.63 -14.19 -20.02
CA ALA A 1053 -43.86 -13.51 -20.41
C ALA A 1053 -45.03 -14.08 -19.59
N ALA A 1054 -46.11 -13.31 -19.45
CA ALA A 1054 -47.34 -13.77 -18.79
C ALA A 1054 -48.57 -13.36 -19.60
N VAL A 1055 -49.45 -14.32 -19.84
CA VAL A 1055 -50.79 -14.14 -20.42
C VAL A 1055 -51.80 -14.68 -19.43
N GLN A 1056 -52.79 -13.88 -19.07
CA GLN A 1056 -53.97 -14.33 -18.34
C GLN A 1056 -55.10 -14.61 -19.34
N PHE A 1057 -55.93 -15.62 -19.08
CA PHE A 1057 -57.05 -15.95 -19.96
C PHE A 1057 -58.33 -16.28 -19.20
N THR A 1058 -59.47 -15.98 -19.84
CA THR A 1058 -60.80 -16.48 -19.49
C THR A 1058 -61.51 -16.99 -20.76
N TYR A 1059 -62.57 -16.32 -21.20
CA TYR A 1059 -63.01 -16.35 -22.61
C TYR A 1059 -62.13 -15.43 -23.47
N ASP A 1060 -61.67 -14.31 -22.90
CA ASP A 1060 -60.76 -13.35 -23.53
C ASP A 1060 -59.30 -13.60 -23.07
N GLN A 1061 -58.33 -13.16 -23.86
CA GLN A 1061 -56.90 -13.30 -23.54
C GLN A 1061 -56.26 -11.92 -23.31
N ARG A 1062 -55.51 -11.78 -22.21
CA ARG A 1062 -54.80 -10.55 -21.85
C ARG A 1062 -53.32 -10.84 -21.63
N THR A 1063 -52.46 -10.29 -22.50
CA THR A 1063 -51.02 -10.23 -22.22
C THR A 1063 -50.82 -9.27 -21.04
N GLU A 1064 -50.29 -9.79 -19.93
CA GLU A 1064 -49.90 -8.97 -18.78
C GLU A 1064 -48.52 -8.33 -19.04
N PHE A 1065 -47.60 -9.11 -19.63
CA PHE A 1065 -46.34 -8.62 -20.18
C PHE A 1065 -45.70 -9.63 -21.15
N SER A 1066 -44.94 -9.11 -22.11
CA SER A 1066 -44.23 -9.85 -23.17
C SER A 1066 -42.75 -10.06 -22.82
N PHE A 1067 -42.06 -10.92 -23.59
CA PHE A 1067 -40.62 -11.22 -23.43
C PHE A 1067 -39.67 -10.01 -23.56
N THR A 1068 -40.17 -8.87 -24.02
CA THR A 1068 -39.44 -7.61 -24.27
C THR A 1068 -39.67 -6.54 -23.22
N ASP A 1069 -40.68 -6.69 -22.37
CA ASP A 1069 -41.27 -5.54 -21.67
C ASP A 1069 -40.56 -5.29 -20.33
N TYR A 1070 -39.91 -6.31 -19.77
CA TYR A 1070 -39.12 -6.24 -18.55
C TYR A 1070 -37.86 -7.12 -18.67
N SER A 1071 -36.68 -6.51 -18.54
CA SER A 1071 -35.39 -7.20 -18.69
C SER A 1071 -34.62 -7.41 -17.38
N THR A 1072 -35.24 -7.19 -16.22
CA THR A 1072 -34.65 -7.52 -14.90
C THR A 1072 -35.56 -8.44 -14.11
N LYS A 1073 -34.95 -9.31 -13.29
CA LYS A 1073 -35.67 -10.25 -12.42
C LYS A 1073 -36.59 -9.52 -11.45
N GLU A 1074 -36.12 -8.42 -10.90
CA GLU A 1074 -36.80 -7.62 -9.87
C GLU A 1074 -38.09 -7.01 -10.44
N ASN A 1075 -38.04 -6.48 -11.67
CA ASN A 1075 -39.21 -5.93 -12.34
C ASN A 1075 -40.21 -7.03 -12.70
N VAL A 1076 -39.77 -8.15 -13.27
CA VAL A 1076 -40.66 -9.29 -13.60
C VAL A 1076 -41.36 -9.82 -12.33
N LEU A 1077 -40.63 -10.02 -11.24
CA LEU A 1077 -41.20 -10.52 -9.98
C LEU A 1077 -42.15 -9.49 -9.31
N ALA A 1078 -41.90 -8.19 -9.47
CA ALA A 1078 -42.81 -7.14 -9.01
C ALA A 1078 -44.11 -7.10 -9.83
N VAL A 1079 -44.01 -7.22 -11.15
CA VAL A 1079 -45.17 -7.20 -12.07
C VAL A 1079 -46.04 -8.44 -11.87
N ILE A 1080 -45.46 -9.64 -11.79
CA ILE A 1080 -46.21 -10.89 -11.54
C ILE A 1080 -47.11 -10.78 -10.30
N ARG A 1081 -46.61 -10.18 -9.21
CA ARG A 1081 -47.38 -10.00 -7.95
C ARG A 1081 -48.54 -9.01 -8.06
N ASN A 1082 -48.48 -8.11 -9.04
CA ASN A 1082 -49.43 -7.03 -9.26
C ASN A 1082 -50.43 -7.32 -10.40
N ILE A 1083 -50.35 -8.50 -11.05
CA ILE A 1083 -51.36 -8.97 -12.01
C ILE A 1083 -52.74 -8.96 -11.33
N SER A 1084 -53.71 -8.34 -11.98
CA SER A 1084 -55.10 -8.26 -11.50
C SER A 1084 -55.90 -9.48 -11.94
N TYR A 1085 -56.61 -10.11 -11.01
CA TYR A 1085 -57.50 -11.24 -11.28
C TYR A 1085 -58.62 -10.86 -12.26
N MET A 1086 -58.82 -11.67 -13.29
CA MET A 1086 -59.94 -11.59 -14.23
C MET A 1086 -61.17 -12.34 -13.69
N SER A 1087 -62.19 -12.52 -14.52
CA SER A 1087 -63.34 -13.40 -14.24
C SER A 1087 -63.99 -13.77 -15.58
N GLY A 1088 -64.52 -14.99 -15.69
CA GLY A 1088 -65.10 -15.53 -16.93
C GLY A 1088 -65.11 -17.06 -16.94
N GLY A 1089 -65.32 -17.66 -18.12
CA GLY A 1089 -65.08 -19.09 -18.34
C GLY A 1089 -63.63 -19.39 -18.72
N THR A 1090 -63.38 -20.58 -19.26
CA THR A 1090 -62.04 -21.15 -19.46
C THR A 1090 -61.89 -21.60 -20.91
N ALA A 1091 -61.28 -20.77 -21.77
CA ALA A 1091 -61.04 -21.05 -23.19
C ALA A 1091 -59.53 -21.24 -23.45
N THR A 1092 -58.99 -22.37 -22.98
CA THR A 1092 -57.56 -22.68 -22.98
C THR A 1092 -57.01 -22.91 -24.39
N GLY A 1093 -57.81 -23.44 -25.33
CA GLY A 1093 -57.40 -23.68 -26.71
C GLY A 1093 -57.13 -22.38 -27.48
N ASP A 1094 -58.05 -21.41 -27.41
CA ASP A 1094 -57.84 -20.06 -27.92
C ASP A 1094 -56.72 -19.33 -27.17
N ALA A 1095 -56.57 -19.57 -25.86
CA ALA A 1095 -55.48 -19.00 -25.06
C ALA A 1095 -54.08 -19.51 -25.47
N ILE A 1096 -53.93 -20.80 -25.78
CA ILE A 1096 -52.71 -21.35 -26.39
C ILE A 1096 -52.49 -20.70 -27.76
N SER A 1097 -53.52 -20.66 -28.62
CA SER A 1097 -53.45 -20.11 -29.98
C SER A 1097 -53.02 -18.63 -30.01
N PHE A 1098 -53.56 -17.84 -29.08
CA PHE A 1098 -53.19 -16.45 -28.85
C PHE A 1098 -51.72 -16.31 -28.41
N THR A 1099 -51.29 -17.13 -27.45
CA THR A 1099 -49.93 -17.07 -26.88
C THR A 1099 -48.86 -17.46 -27.92
N VAL A 1100 -49.12 -18.51 -28.72
CA VAL A 1100 -48.25 -18.91 -29.84
C VAL A 1100 -48.09 -17.76 -30.85
N ARG A 1101 -49.21 -17.10 -31.22
CA ARG A 1101 -49.21 -16.03 -32.23
C ARG A 1101 -48.57 -14.73 -31.74
N ASN A 1102 -48.97 -14.25 -30.57
CA ASN A 1102 -48.71 -12.89 -30.12
C ASN A 1102 -47.50 -12.77 -29.18
N VAL A 1103 -47.17 -13.85 -28.44
CA VAL A 1103 -46.06 -13.84 -27.47
C VAL A 1103 -44.85 -14.62 -27.99
N PHE A 1104 -45.04 -15.81 -28.58
CA PHE A 1104 -43.93 -16.55 -29.20
C PHE A 1104 -43.60 -16.09 -30.63
N GLY A 1105 -44.59 -15.62 -31.40
CA GLY A 1105 -44.38 -15.11 -32.76
C GLY A 1105 -43.24 -14.09 -32.90
N PRO A 1106 -43.18 -13.03 -32.06
CA PRO A 1106 -42.09 -12.04 -32.08
C PRO A 1106 -40.71 -12.59 -31.69
N VAL A 1107 -40.63 -13.75 -31.02
CA VAL A 1107 -39.37 -14.39 -30.60
C VAL A 1107 -39.12 -15.72 -31.31
N ARG A 1108 -39.79 -15.98 -32.45
CA ARG A 1108 -39.68 -17.24 -33.19
C ARG A 1108 -38.24 -17.57 -33.60
N ASP A 1109 -37.48 -16.57 -34.02
CA ASP A 1109 -36.08 -16.71 -34.46
C ASP A 1109 -35.07 -16.51 -33.31
N SER A 1110 -35.54 -16.56 -32.05
CA SER A 1110 -34.69 -16.42 -30.86
C SER A 1110 -33.73 -17.60 -30.70
N PRO A 1111 -32.46 -17.37 -30.26
CA PRO A 1111 -31.51 -18.46 -29.97
C PRO A 1111 -31.83 -19.22 -28.67
N ASN A 1112 -32.88 -18.83 -27.93
CA ASN A 1112 -33.36 -19.47 -26.72
C ASN A 1112 -34.39 -20.58 -27.03
N LYS A 1113 -34.48 -21.60 -26.17
CA LYS A 1113 -35.51 -22.64 -26.29
C LYS A 1113 -36.85 -22.15 -25.70
N ASN A 1114 -37.94 -22.31 -26.46
CA ASN A 1114 -39.27 -21.84 -26.09
C ASN A 1114 -40.03 -22.88 -25.23
N PHE A 1115 -40.57 -22.43 -24.10
CA PHE A 1115 -41.34 -23.22 -23.13
C PHE A 1115 -42.63 -22.50 -22.72
N LEU A 1116 -43.74 -23.23 -22.65
CA LEU A 1116 -45.04 -22.74 -22.22
C LEU A 1116 -45.48 -23.49 -20.97
N VAL A 1117 -45.76 -22.78 -19.88
CA VAL A 1117 -46.29 -23.34 -18.63
C VAL A 1117 -47.74 -22.90 -18.47
N ILE A 1118 -48.68 -23.84 -18.61
CA ILE A 1118 -50.13 -23.61 -18.48
C ILE A 1118 -50.56 -23.98 -17.06
N VAL A 1119 -51.30 -23.09 -16.39
CA VAL A 1119 -51.84 -23.32 -15.04
C VAL A 1119 -53.35 -23.08 -15.05
N THR A 1120 -54.15 -24.09 -14.71
CA THR A 1120 -55.63 -24.07 -14.77
C THR A 1120 -56.27 -24.92 -13.68
N ASP A 1121 -57.51 -24.62 -13.27
CA ASP A 1121 -58.25 -25.35 -12.23
C ASP A 1121 -59.48 -26.13 -12.72
N GLY A 1122 -59.80 -26.04 -14.02
CA GLY A 1122 -61.07 -26.52 -14.58
C GLY A 1122 -60.95 -27.16 -15.97
N GLN A 1123 -62.11 -27.45 -16.56
CA GLN A 1123 -62.22 -27.98 -17.93
C GLN A 1123 -62.32 -26.84 -18.95
N SER A 1124 -61.67 -26.99 -20.10
CA SER A 1124 -61.79 -26.04 -21.22
C SER A 1124 -63.14 -26.16 -21.93
N TYR A 1125 -63.72 -25.02 -22.32
CA TYR A 1125 -64.95 -24.99 -23.14
C TYR A 1125 -64.68 -25.19 -24.65
N ASP A 1126 -63.41 -25.25 -25.05
CA ASP A 1126 -62.92 -25.34 -26.42
C ASP A 1126 -61.96 -26.53 -26.63
N ASP A 1127 -61.61 -26.86 -27.89
CA ASP A 1127 -60.67 -27.94 -28.19
C ASP A 1127 -59.22 -27.49 -27.93
N VAL A 1128 -58.57 -28.09 -26.93
CA VAL A 1128 -57.17 -27.81 -26.61
C VAL A 1128 -56.16 -28.57 -27.49
N ARG A 1129 -56.59 -29.62 -28.20
CA ARG A 1129 -55.71 -30.56 -28.93
C ARG A 1129 -55.11 -29.92 -30.17
N GLY A 1130 -55.95 -29.29 -31.00
CA GLY A 1130 -55.49 -28.57 -32.20
C GLY A 1130 -54.48 -27.47 -31.89
N PRO A 1131 -54.80 -26.54 -30.95
CA PRO A 1131 -53.89 -25.50 -30.48
C PRO A 1131 -52.58 -26.04 -29.88
N ALA A 1132 -52.64 -27.07 -29.04
CA ALA A 1132 -51.45 -27.68 -28.45
C ALA A 1132 -50.54 -28.33 -29.52
N ALA A 1133 -51.12 -29.04 -30.49
CA ALA A 1133 -50.36 -29.59 -31.62
C ALA A 1133 -49.66 -28.49 -32.44
N ALA A 1134 -50.37 -27.40 -32.75
CA ALA A 1134 -49.78 -26.26 -33.47
C ALA A 1134 -48.65 -25.57 -32.68
N ALA A 1135 -48.73 -25.55 -31.35
CA ALA A 1135 -47.65 -25.06 -30.48
C ALA A 1135 -46.43 -26.00 -30.46
N HIS A 1136 -46.65 -27.32 -30.43
CA HIS A 1136 -45.59 -28.32 -30.54
C HIS A 1136 -44.88 -28.26 -31.89
N ASP A 1137 -45.63 -28.11 -33.00
CA ASP A 1137 -45.10 -27.92 -34.35
C ASP A 1137 -44.33 -26.59 -34.51
N ALA A 1138 -44.66 -25.57 -33.72
CA ALA A 1138 -43.89 -24.33 -33.58
C ALA A 1138 -42.62 -24.49 -32.71
N GLY A 1139 -42.31 -25.69 -32.22
CA GLY A 1139 -41.09 -26.02 -31.46
C GLY A 1139 -41.15 -25.66 -29.97
N ILE A 1140 -42.33 -25.33 -29.44
CA ILE A 1140 -42.57 -24.93 -28.05
C ILE A 1140 -42.82 -26.19 -27.20
N THR A 1141 -42.10 -26.34 -26.10
CA THR A 1141 -42.34 -27.43 -25.13
C THR A 1141 -43.38 -26.98 -24.09
N ILE A 1142 -44.48 -27.72 -23.95
CA ILE A 1142 -45.59 -27.40 -23.05
C ILE A 1142 -45.51 -28.23 -21.76
N PHE A 1143 -45.57 -27.53 -20.63
CA PHE A 1143 -45.88 -28.08 -19.31
C PHE A 1143 -47.29 -27.65 -18.91
N SER A 1144 -48.13 -28.58 -18.46
CA SER A 1144 -49.48 -28.31 -17.96
C SER A 1144 -49.58 -28.63 -16.47
N VAL A 1145 -50.18 -27.72 -15.71
CA VAL A 1145 -50.30 -27.82 -14.25
C VAL A 1145 -51.76 -27.62 -13.88
N GLY A 1146 -52.43 -28.73 -13.59
CA GLY A 1146 -53.82 -28.74 -13.15
C GLY A 1146 -53.97 -28.63 -11.64
N VAL A 1147 -54.99 -27.89 -11.22
CA VAL A 1147 -55.41 -27.78 -9.81
C VAL A 1147 -56.85 -28.24 -9.67
N ALA A 1148 -57.23 -28.72 -8.48
CA ALA A 1148 -58.60 -29.00 -8.06
C ALA A 1148 -59.41 -29.92 -9.01
N TRP A 1149 -60.09 -29.35 -10.00
CA TRP A 1149 -61.01 -30.06 -10.91
C TRP A 1149 -60.50 -30.18 -12.35
N ALA A 1150 -59.30 -29.67 -12.64
CA ALA A 1150 -58.68 -29.72 -13.97
C ALA A 1150 -58.60 -31.17 -14.52
N PRO A 1151 -59.23 -31.50 -15.66
CA PRO A 1151 -59.24 -32.85 -16.18
C PRO A 1151 -57.84 -33.35 -16.56
N LEU A 1152 -57.42 -34.45 -15.95
CA LEU A 1152 -56.06 -35.00 -16.15
C LEU A 1152 -55.77 -35.38 -17.61
N ASP A 1153 -56.79 -35.73 -18.39
CA ASP A 1153 -56.61 -36.08 -19.80
C ASP A 1153 -56.52 -34.83 -20.70
N ASP A 1154 -57.24 -33.74 -20.40
CA ASP A 1154 -57.05 -32.43 -21.07
C ASP A 1154 -55.63 -31.89 -20.81
N LEU A 1155 -55.14 -32.00 -19.56
CA LEU A 1155 -53.76 -31.66 -19.18
C LEU A 1155 -52.74 -32.48 -19.98
N LYS A 1156 -52.96 -33.79 -20.10
CA LYS A 1156 -52.11 -34.66 -20.93
C LYS A 1156 -52.19 -34.27 -22.39
N ASP A 1157 -53.36 -33.99 -22.95
CA ASP A 1157 -53.48 -33.63 -24.37
C ASP A 1157 -52.67 -32.36 -24.69
N MET A 1158 -52.74 -31.34 -23.81
CA MET A 1158 -51.92 -30.12 -23.93
C MET A 1158 -50.41 -30.34 -23.77
N ALA A 1159 -49.98 -31.20 -22.83
CA ALA A 1159 -48.57 -31.37 -22.47
C ALA A 1159 -47.66 -31.87 -23.61
N SER A 1160 -46.37 -31.56 -23.57
CA SER A 1160 -45.35 -32.19 -24.42
C SER A 1160 -45.03 -33.63 -23.98
N LYS A 1161 -44.29 -34.37 -24.82
CA LYS A 1161 -43.87 -35.75 -24.53
C LYS A 1161 -42.53 -35.75 -23.77
N PRO A 1162 -42.29 -36.71 -22.85
CA PRO A 1162 -43.24 -37.69 -22.33
C PRO A 1162 -44.27 -37.02 -21.41
N LYS A 1163 -45.55 -37.39 -21.56
CA LYS A 1163 -46.68 -36.71 -20.91
C LYS A 1163 -46.60 -36.81 -19.38
N GLU A 1164 -46.05 -37.93 -18.91
CA GLU A 1164 -45.86 -38.33 -17.51
C GLU A 1164 -44.89 -37.43 -16.73
N SER A 1165 -44.10 -36.61 -17.41
CA SER A 1165 -43.20 -35.61 -16.80
C SER A 1165 -43.42 -34.19 -17.31
N HIS A 1166 -44.60 -33.94 -17.88
CA HIS A 1166 -45.02 -32.65 -18.44
C HIS A 1166 -46.43 -32.23 -18.02
N ALA A 1167 -47.32 -33.19 -17.71
CA ALA A 1167 -48.61 -32.94 -17.07
C ALA A 1167 -48.51 -33.20 -15.56
N PHE A 1168 -48.75 -32.17 -14.76
CA PHE A 1168 -48.78 -32.21 -13.29
C PHE A 1168 -50.20 -31.93 -12.79
N PHE A 1169 -50.56 -32.51 -11.64
CA PHE A 1169 -51.88 -32.32 -11.04
C PHE A 1169 -51.80 -32.28 -9.51
N THR A 1170 -52.50 -31.32 -8.88
CA THR A 1170 -52.74 -31.25 -7.43
C THR A 1170 -54.22 -31.08 -7.13
N ARG A 1171 -54.70 -31.66 -6.03
CA ARG A 1171 -56.09 -31.50 -5.56
C ARG A 1171 -56.38 -30.14 -4.92
N GLU A 1172 -55.35 -29.44 -4.48
CA GLU A 1172 -55.45 -28.16 -3.76
C GLU A 1172 -54.40 -27.17 -4.27
N PHE A 1173 -54.74 -25.87 -4.26
CA PHE A 1173 -53.85 -24.78 -4.70
C PHE A 1173 -52.56 -24.68 -3.86
N THR A 1174 -52.64 -25.04 -2.58
CA THR A 1174 -51.47 -25.19 -1.67
C THR A 1174 -50.46 -26.21 -2.20
N GLY A 1175 -50.91 -27.27 -2.88
CA GLY A 1175 -50.06 -28.28 -3.50
C GLY A 1175 -49.31 -27.84 -4.76
N LEU A 1176 -49.44 -26.58 -5.18
CA LEU A 1176 -48.60 -26.00 -6.24
C LEU A 1176 -47.12 -25.85 -5.82
N GLU A 1177 -46.85 -25.57 -4.54
CA GLU A 1177 -45.48 -25.33 -4.04
C GLU A 1177 -44.48 -26.46 -4.38
N PRO A 1178 -44.72 -27.76 -4.08
CA PRO A 1178 -43.78 -28.82 -4.43
C PRO A 1178 -43.56 -28.98 -5.95
N ILE A 1179 -44.61 -28.73 -6.76
CA ILE A 1179 -44.59 -28.89 -8.22
C ILE A 1179 -43.59 -27.93 -8.88
N VAL A 1180 -43.32 -26.76 -8.28
CA VAL A 1180 -42.29 -25.80 -8.73
C VAL A 1180 -40.97 -26.49 -9.04
N SER A 1181 -40.53 -27.38 -8.14
CA SER A 1181 -39.22 -28.06 -8.24
C SER A 1181 -39.16 -29.10 -9.37
N ASP A 1182 -40.30 -29.70 -9.73
CA ASP A 1182 -40.40 -30.71 -10.78
C ASP A 1182 -40.58 -30.08 -12.17
N VAL A 1183 -41.33 -28.96 -12.27
CA VAL A 1183 -41.43 -28.15 -13.51
C VAL A 1183 -40.07 -27.60 -13.90
N ILE A 1184 -39.31 -27.01 -12.95
CA ILE A 1184 -37.96 -26.50 -13.22
C ILE A 1184 -37.03 -27.63 -13.67
N ARG A 1185 -37.10 -28.81 -13.03
CA ARG A 1185 -36.29 -29.98 -13.41
C ARG A 1185 -36.66 -30.51 -14.80
N GLY A 1186 -37.95 -30.48 -15.14
CA GLY A 1186 -38.46 -30.81 -16.46
C GLY A 1186 -37.94 -29.89 -17.54
N ILE A 1187 -38.12 -28.57 -17.38
CA ILE A 1187 -37.59 -27.54 -18.31
C ILE A 1187 -36.08 -27.73 -18.52
N CYS A 1188 -35.33 -28.00 -17.44
CA CYS A 1188 -33.89 -28.21 -17.52
C CYS A 1188 -33.46 -29.52 -18.21
N ARG A 1189 -34.21 -30.62 -18.04
CA ARG A 1189 -33.99 -31.87 -18.78
C ARG A 1189 -34.22 -31.66 -20.27
N ASP A 1190 -35.41 -31.20 -20.65
CA ASP A 1190 -35.81 -31.04 -22.04
C ASP A 1190 -34.94 -30.03 -22.80
N PHE A 1191 -34.46 -28.99 -22.09
CA PHE A 1191 -33.44 -28.09 -22.62
C PHE A 1191 -32.16 -28.85 -23.00
N LEU A 1192 -31.61 -29.68 -22.10
CA LEU A 1192 -30.37 -30.44 -22.34
C LEU A 1192 -30.53 -31.53 -23.40
N GLU A 1193 -31.70 -32.17 -23.49
CA GLU A 1193 -32.02 -33.13 -24.54
C GLU A 1193 -32.11 -32.45 -25.91
N SER A 1194 -32.59 -31.20 -25.98
CA SER A 1194 -32.62 -30.40 -27.22
C SER A 1194 -31.26 -29.86 -27.70
N GLN A 1195 -30.14 -30.29 -27.10
CA GLN A 1195 -28.77 -29.91 -27.48
C GLN A 1195 -27.91 -31.10 -27.95
N GLN A 1196 -28.52 -32.26 -28.25
CA GLN A 1196 -27.84 -33.47 -28.74
C GLN A 1196 -28.05 -33.70 -30.24
#